data_AF-A0A3D3J0V5-F1
#
_entry.id   AF-A0A3D3J0V5-F1
#
_cell.length_a   1.000
_cell.length_b   1.000
_cell.length_c   1.000
_cell.angle_alpha   90.00
_cell.angle_beta   90.00
_cell.angle_gamma   90.00
#
_symmetry.space_group_name_H-M   'P 1'
#
loop_
_entity.id
_entity.type
_entity.pdbx_description
1 polymer ?
#
loop_
_entity_poly.entity_id
_entity_poly.type
_entity_poly.pdbx_seq_one_letter_code
_entity_poly.pdbx_strand_id
1 'polypeptide(L)'
;MSFERSNVRIVLITLLIGVLVCVGIVVYGTHKKGRSVTFNRDEMLEHAHKFYAEGDIKKAVTQMEYYCLNRDDVFEEEIELAGWYTELGDEANAIKTYKLAVGMADYAENEISVKEPFYHVGSDSVSFTIEPVVGFTQGMELIFKGEDITPEGYDIGKVNGIRDELTDDRGCRTTPWTEVDKSKGKVIITGDMNCAVWQFMNANGEITNVEDLYYEEDEEEEEPTQEEGENVLCRLGSIELNNRSYSIMDIPEDAAKCRVTYADESIDSRTFSDNKGIIMFYGNMLQGLSDSGASSCKLPDLTSGQSIKYDDGKWELYVNGTYMQELDIVPPAIYDGAGIFMQGDVCGKVIVEEKGERAVGSTDAEYGIEFSTSRGISVGRRLGDAVGMHFDYYADNEWVGGYGNDFDLAYPWSEMKLCNIVSDANETVVVYQGQPGFSDDGSNGNVMVEIPKFYVKRLQLGDTEQIWISGTEHDGYVIDPVFMDKGEEKEYVYIGAYPGVIEDDVLLSKAGVYPSVNMTYDDMRTMARSNGEGYRALGYNMYSAIQKLFLVETGCLDSTSLMAGEQDLYYYSQIKDYNNKNTAIAIQSMQGSNKIVVNDFYATEKLEEGTSVVFLNASDGWAALEDAGGPNGTDKPKLKAVRNEDEEEYEIEGGACREITSVETDGGHIEINFDGEPIDIRAGETVIASYPSKTGKTGEISYCTGYLESNNGRHGFKYRNIENLYGSEMTMLGADSYIKDGTFCFIDGNGEEQELDAFIPEQNMGLDGGISEHNNTNDICIKKMSYDENFPTVMMPVEFGASVYSWYGDYYYYRSSDDKKEYYLCVGDPMNSKKAGGLFEMRAIIDSDDFARYYCGGRLMFR
;
A
#
# COMPACT_ATOMS: atom_id res chain seq x y z
N MET A 1 34.44 17.06 35.52
CA MET A 1 34.63 17.29 36.98
C MET A 1 33.30 17.03 37.67
N SER A 2 33.09 15.76 38.00
CA SER A 2 31.82 15.11 38.34
C SER A 2 31.82 14.57 39.77
N PHE A 3 32.42 15.29 40.73
CA PHE A 3 32.75 14.71 42.04
C PHE A 3 32.19 15.43 43.28
N GLU A 4 31.36 16.47 43.15
CA GLU A 4 30.86 17.21 44.33
C GLU A 4 29.34 17.20 44.60
N ARG A 5 28.50 16.63 43.73
CA ARG A 5 27.05 16.51 44.02
C ARG A 5 26.61 15.18 44.66
N SER A 6 27.43 14.13 44.59
CA SER A 6 27.10 12.81 45.16
C SER A 6 27.26 12.73 46.70
N ASN A 7 28.19 13.50 47.28
CA ASN A 7 28.50 13.39 48.71
C ASN A 7 27.52 14.15 49.63
N VAL A 8 26.72 15.08 49.11
CA VAL A 8 25.73 15.83 49.92
C VAL A 8 24.47 14.98 50.15
N ARG A 9 24.06 14.15 49.19
CA ARG A 9 22.91 13.24 49.34
C ARG A 9 23.20 12.09 50.29
N ILE A 10 24.40 11.51 50.25
CA ILE A 10 24.79 10.40 51.14
C ILE A 10 24.89 10.87 52.61
N VAL A 11 25.40 12.08 52.87
CA VAL A 11 25.49 12.62 54.24
C VAL A 11 24.10 12.99 54.81
N LEU A 12 23.17 13.49 53.99
CA LEU A 12 21.79 13.78 54.41
C LEU A 12 20.98 12.50 54.71
N ILE A 13 21.16 11.44 53.91
CA ILE A 13 20.50 10.14 54.12
C ILE A 13 21.03 9.44 55.39
N THR A 14 22.34 9.53 55.66
CA THR A 14 22.94 8.94 56.87
C THR A 14 22.51 9.67 58.16
N LEU A 15 22.27 10.99 58.10
CA LEU A 15 21.77 11.79 59.22
C LEU A 15 20.28 11.53 59.52
N LEU A 16 19.45 11.26 58.51
CA LEU A 16 18.04 10.91 58.71
C LEU A 16 17.85 9.52 59.34
N ILE A 17 18.65 8.54 58.92
CA ILE A 17 18.66 7.19 59.49
C ILE A 17 19.13 7.23 60.96
N GLY A 18 20.12 8.07 61.30
CA GLY A 18 20.58 8.25 62.68
C GLY A 18 19.55 8.87 63.62
N VAL A 19 18.70 9.79 63.14
CA VAL A 19 17.67 10.44 63.96
C VAL A 19 16.46 9.53 64.18
N LEU A 20 16.06 8.71 63.20
CA LEU A 20 14.95 7.75 63.34
C LEU A 20 15.29 6.58 64.29
N VAL A 21 16.54 6.09 64.27
CA VAL A 21 16.99 5.06 65.21
C VAL A 21 17.06 5.59 66.64
N CYS A 22 17.38 6.87 66.86
CA CYS A 22 17.39 7.47 68.18
C CYS A 22 15.99 7.77 68.76
N VAL A 23 14.99 8.08 67.92
CA VAL A 23 13.60 8.25 68.37
C VAL A 23 12.95 6.90 68.73
N GLY A 24 13.29 5.82 68.01
CA GLY A 24 12.83 4.46 68.33
C GLY A 24 13.31 3.93 69.69
N ILE A 25 14.51 4.33 70.14
CA ILE A 25 15.08 3.85 71.41
C ILE A 25 14.51 4.60 72.63
N VAL A 26 14.03 5.84 72.48
CA VAL A 26 13.48 6.62 73.62
C VAL A 26 12.02 6.23 73.94
N VAL A 27 11.27 5.63 73.01
CA VAL A 27 9.89 5.16 73.27
C VAL A 27 9.85 3.72 73.80
N TYR A 28 10.96 2.97 73.74
CA TYR A 28 11.07 1.59 74.26
C TYR A 28 11.03 1.49 75.81
N GLY A 29 10.88 2.64 76.49
CA GLY A 29 11.09 2.79 77.91
C GLY A 29 9.86 3.08 78.77
N THR A 30 8.61 2.91 78.33
CA THR A 30 7.46 2.79 79.27
C THR A 30 6.15 2.35 78.59
N HIS A 31 5.52 1.33 79.19
CA HIS A 31 4.13 0.86 79.04
C HIS A 31 3.83 -0.28 78.06
N LYS A 32 3.74 -1.46 78.68
CA LYS A 32 3.24 -2.73 78.18
C LYS A 32 1.70 -2.72 78.12
N LYS A 33 1.11 -2.72 76.93
CA LYS A 33 -0.09 -3.48 76.49
C LYS A 33 -0.64 -2.89 75.18
N GLY A 34 -0.34 -3.57 74.09
CA GLY A 34 -0.82 -3.28 72.74
C GLY A 34 0.25 -3.77 71.78
N ARG A 35 0.00 -4.88 71.08
CA ARG A 35 0.98 -5.57 70.22
C ARG A 35 1.70 -4.55 69.31
N SER A 36 3.04 -4.51 69.42
CA SER A 36 3.93 -3.60 68.67
C SER A 36 4.20 -4.15 67.28
N VAL A 37 4.39 -3.27 66.29
CA VAL A 37 4.92 -3.62 64.97
C VAL A 37 6.26 -4.34 65.10
N THR A 38 6.49 -5.36 64.28
CA THR A 38 7.73 -6.14 64.20
C THR A 38 8.62 -5.63 63.07
N PHE A 39 9.93 -5.71 63.26
CA PHE A 39 10.93 -5.45 62.21
C PHE A 39 11.62 -6.75 61.76
N ASN A 40 11.14 -7.91 62.22
CA ASN A 40 11.59 -9.20 61.71
C ASN A 40 10.91 -9.46 60.36
N ARG A 41 11.69 -9.43 59.29
CA ARG A 41 11.23 -9.49 57.89
C ARG A 41 10.32 -10.70 57.60
N ASP A 42 10.64 -11.85 58.18
CA ASP A 42 9.89 -13.11 57.98
C ASP A 42 8.53 -13.12 58.69
N GLU A 43 8.31 -12.21 59.64
CA GLU A 43 7.09 -12.13 60.45
C GLU A 43 6.22 -10.91 60.10
N MET A 44 6.71 -9.97 59.28
CA MET A 44 6.04 -8.70 59.00
C MET A 44 4.68 -8.92 58.32
N LEU A 45 4.61 -9.76 57.29
CA LEU A 45 3.36 -10.03 56.56
C LEU A 45 2.29 -10.65 57.46
N GLU A 46 2.66 -11.70 58.22
CA GLU A 46 1.74 -12.35 59.16
C GLU A 46 1.24 -11.37 60.23
N HIS A 47 2.12 -10.49 60.72
CA HIS A 47 1.74 -9.46 61.68
C HIS A 47 0.84 -8.39 61.07
N ALA A 48 1.07 -8.00 59.81
CA ALA A 48 0.23 -7.05 59.09
C ALA A 48 -1.20 -7.59 58.98
N HIS A 49 -1.36 -8.82 58.47
CA HIS A 49 -2.67 -9.50 58.38
C HIS A 49 -3.34 -9.70 59.74
N LYS A 50 -2.56 -10.00 60.78
CA LYS A 50 -3.09 -10.14 62.14
C LYS A 50 -3.62 -8.82 62.70
N PHE A 51 -2.92 -7.71 62.50
CA PHE A 51 -3.41 -6.40 62.90
C PHE A 51 -4.68 -6.03 62.15
N TYR A 52 -4.74 -6.34 60.85
CA TYR A 52 -5.92 -6.13 60.03
C TYR A 52 -7.12 -6.96 60.53
N ALA A 53 -6.93 -8.26 60.78
CA ALA A 53 -7.97 -9.14 61.33
C ALA A 53 -8.44 -8.75 62.75
N GLU A 54 -7.60 -8.07 63.52
CA GLU A 54 -7.93 -7.52 64.85
C GLU A 54 -8.63 -6.14 64.78
N GLY A 55 -8.79 -5.57 63.57
CA GLY A 55 -9.42 -4.28 63.31
C GLY A 55 -8.53 -3.06 63.58
N ASP A 56 -7.22 -3.25 63.80
CA ASP A 56 -6.24 -2.18 64.01
C ASP A 56 -5.58 -1.80 62.67
N ILE A 57 -6.40 -1.29 61.75
CA ILE A 57 -6.02 -1.02 60.34
C ILE A 57 -4.79 -0.11 60.25
N LYS A 58 -4.67 0.89 61.14
CA LYS A 58 -3.52 1.81 61.15
C LYS A 58 -2.19 1.10 61.41
N LYS A 59 -2.18 0.10 62.32
CA LYS A 59 -0.98 -0.73 62.54
C LYS A 59 -0.78 -1.74 61.43
N ALA A 60 -1.86 -2.26 60.84
CA ALA A 60 -1.77 -3.16 59.69
C ALA A 60 -1.05 -2.47 58.52
N VAL A 61 -1.51 -1.28 58.14
CA VAL A 61 -0.89 -0.41 57.13
C VAL A 61 0.57 -0.15 57.47
N THR A 62 0.86 0.35 58.66
CA THR A 62 2.25 0.63 59.08
C THR A 62 3.13 -0.62 58.96
N GLN A 63 2.62 -1.80 59.32
CA GLN A 63 3.36 -3.05 59.27
C GLN A 63 3.59 -3.54 57.84
N MET A 64 2.58 -3.39 56.96
CA MET A 64 2.63 -3.77 55.55
C MET A 64 3.53 -2.82 54.75
N GLU A 65 3.52 -1.51 55.03
CA GLU A 65 4.48 -0.57 54.44
C GLU A 65 5.94 -0.98 54.70
N TYR A 66 6.25 -1.40 55.94
CA TYR A 66 7.59 -1.90 56.26
C TYR A 66 7.93 -3.20 55.53
N TYR A 67 6.94 -4.04 55.25
CA TYR A 67 7.11 -5.27 54.49
C TYR A 67 7.40 -4.99 53.02
N CYS A 68 6.66 -4.06 52.40
CA CYS A 68 6.80 -3.74 50.97
C CYS A 68 8.00 -2.82 50.66
N LEU A 69 8.52 -2.09 51.65
CA LEU A 69 9.61 -1.13 51.46
C LEU A 69 10.85 -1.73 50.76
N ASN A 70 11.22 -1.16 49.60
CA ASN A 70 12.36 -1.56 48.75
C ASN A 70 12.29 -3.02 48.25
N ARG A 71 11.08 -3.49 47.93
CA ARG A 71 10.85 -4.78 47.28
C ARG A 71 10.16 -4.57 45.96
N ASP A 72 10.52 -5.40 44.99
CA ASP A 72 9.98 -5.48 43.63
C ASP A 72 9.11 -6.73 43.44
N ASP A 73 9.05 -7.61 44.43
CA ASP A 73 8.36 -8.91 44.41
C ASP A 73 7.07 -8.96 45.26
N VAL A 74 6.46 -7.80 45.54
CA VAL A 74 5.37 -7.63 46.54
C VAL A 74 4.08 -7.08 45.94
N PHE A 75 3.78 -7.43 44.71
CA PHE A 75 2.61 -6.93 43.97
C PHE A 75 1.29 -7.08 44.75
N GLU A 76 0.99 -8.30 45.21
CA GLU A 76 -0.26 -8.61 45.92
C GLU A 76 -0.34 -7.84 47.24
N GLU A 77 0.78 -7.71 47.95
CA GLU A 77 0.84 -7.02 49.23
C GLU A 77 0.78 -5.49 49.09
N GLU A 78 1.28 -4.93 48.00
CA GLU A 78 1.08 -3.50 47.66
C GLU A 78 -0.38 -3.22 47.30
N ILE A 79 -1.09 -4.14 46.63
CA ILE A 79 -2.54 -4.04 46.41
C ILE A 79 -3.29 -4.07 47.75
N GLU A 80 -2.95 -5.01 48.64
CA GLU A 80 -3.56 -5.09 49.97
C GLU A 80 -3.31 -3.81 50.78
N LEU A 81 -2.06 -3.32 50.78
CA LEU A 81 -1.69 -2.08 51.45
C LEU A 81 -2.48 -0.88 50.93
N ALA A 82 -2.64 -0.77 49.62
CA ALA A 82 -3.41 0.29 49.00
C ALA A 82 -4.90 0.20 49.37
N GLY A 83 -5.48 -1.01 49.41
CA GLY A 83 -6.84 -1.24 49.90
C GLY A 83 -7.02 -0.81 51.36
N TRP A 84 -6.04 -1.09 52.21
CA TRP A 84 -6.09 -0.67 53.61
C TRP A 84 -5.92 0.85 53.79
N TYR A 85 -5.18 1.51 52.90
CA TYR A 85 -5.11 2.97 52.85
C TYR A 85 -6.46 3.60 52.52
N THR A 86 -7.20 3.01 51.57
CA THR A 86 -8.58 3.42 51.24
C THR A 86 -9.50 3.28 52.45
N GLU A 87 -9.43 2.17 53.21
CA GLU A 87 -10.23 1.98 54.42
C GLU A 87 -9.90 2.97 55.55
N LEU A 88 -8.67 3.49 55.59
CA LEU A 88 -8.27 4.57 56.51
C LEU A 88 -8.71 5.97 56.04
N GLY A 89 -9.22 6.11 54.82
CA GLY A 89 -9.52 7.38 54.18
C GLY A 89 -8.28 8.19 53.78
N ASP A 90 -7.13 7.54 53.58
CA ASP A 90 -5.89 8.17 53.11
C ASP A 90 -5.73 7.95 51.60
N GLU A 91 -6.57 8.65 50.84
CA GLU A 91 -6.69 8.51 49.38
C GLU A 91 -5.36 8.78 48.65
N ALA A 92 -4.57 9.74 49.13
CA ALA A 92 -3.32 10.12 48.48
C ALA A 92 -2.28 8.98 48.52
N ASN A 93 -2.17 8.28 49.66
CA ASN A 93 -1.29 7.13 49.78
C ASN A 93 -1.89 5.90 49.09
N ALA A 94 -3.21 5.70 49.14
CA ALA A 94 -3.86 4.64 48.37
C ALA A 94 -3.51 4.74 46.87
N ILE A 95 -3.73 5.90 46.24
CA ILE A 95 -3.42 6.14 44.82
C ILE A 95 -1.94 5.90 44.52
N LYS A 96 -1.05 6.42 45.37
CA LYS A 96 0.39 6.27 45.19
C LYS A 96 0.81 4.80 45.24
N THR A 97 0.25 4.03 46.16
CA THR A 97 0.57 2.61 46.35
C THR A 97 -0.03 1.76 45.23
N TYR A 98 -1.26 2.04 44.79
CA TYR A 98 -1.84 1.37 43.62
C TYR A 98 -0.99 1.60 42.35
N LYS A 99 -0.54 2.83 42.11
CA LYS A 99 0.39 3.13 40.99
C LYS A 99 1.70 2.36 41.08
N LEU A 100 2.19 2.12 42.29
CA LEU A 100 3.41 1.35 42.53
C LEU A 100 3.19 -0.14 42.26
N ALA A 101 2.13 -0.74 42.81
CA ALA A 101 1.78 -2.14 42.61
C ALA A 101 1.61 -2.45 41.11
N VAL A 102 0.87 -1.60 40.42
CA VAL A 102 0.70 -1.65 38.97
C VAL A 102 2.03 -1.68 38.21
N GLY A 103 3.02 -0.88 38.63
CA GLY A 103 4.35 -0.88 38.01
C GLY A 103 5.21 -2.10 38.33
N MET A 104 4.80 -2.96 39.27
CA MET A 104 5.52 -4.17 39.69
C MET A 104 4.97 -5.46 39.07
N ALA A 105 3.71 -5.50 38.67
CA ALA A 105 3.23 -6.67 37.95
C ALA A 105 3.96 -6.74 36.61
N ASP A 106 4.53 -7.90 36.30
CA ASP A 106 5.14 -8.26 35.02
C ASP A 106 4.08 -8.35 33.89
N TYR A 107 3.09 -7.45 33.90
CA TYR A 107 2.38 -7.00 32.71
C TYR A 107 3.35 -6.13 31.94
N ALA A 108 4.23 -6.79 31.19
CA ALA A 108 4.97 -6.18 30.12
C ALA A 108 4.01 -5.30 29.28
N GLU A 109 4.34 -4.03 29.19
CA GLU A 109 3.98 -3.12 28.09
C GLU A 109 2.51 -2.70 27.88
N ASN A 110 1.49 -3.29 28.51
CA ASN A 110 0.13 -3.10 27.98
C ASN A 110 -0.92 -2.22 28.69
N GLU A 111 -0.87 -1.80 29.97
CA GLU A 111 -2.14 -1.24 30.52
C GLU A 111 -2.19 -0.06 31.51
N ILE A 112 -1.13 0.61 31.99
CA ILE A 112 -1.34 1.79 32.90
C ILE A 112 -0.42 2.98 32.60
N SER A 113 -0.67 3.60 31.44
CA SER A 113 -0.83 5.05 31.22
C SER A 113 -1.09 5.18 29.72
N VAL A 114 -2.28 5.65 29.32
CA VAL A 114 -2.70 6.00 27.94
C VAL A 114 -1.62 5.76 26.85
N LYS A 115 -1.77 4.68 26.04
CA LYS A 115 -1.27 4.41 24.66
C LYS A 115 -0.98 2.90 24.46
N GLU A 116 -1.88 1.97 24.77
CA GLU A 116 -2.92 1.44 23.87
C GLU A 116 -3.49 0.16 24.51
N PRO A 117 -4.75 -0.21 24.27
CA PRO A 117 -4.95 -1.51 23.63
C PRO A 117 -5.93 -1.40 22.45
N PHE A 118 -5.51 -1.92 21.31
CA PHE A 118 -6.22 -1.77 20.06
C PHE A 118 -7.33 -2.81 19.90
N TYR A 119 -8.54 -2.33 19.62
CA TYR A 119 -9.58 -3.07 18.93
C TYR A 119 -10.13 -2.15 17.84
N HIS A 120 -9.99 -2.54 16.56
CA HIS A 120 -10.71 -1.85 15.49
C HIS A 120 -12.20 -2.11 15.69
N VAL A 121 -12.98 -1.05 15.87
CA VAL A 121 -14.40 -1.18 16.14
C VAL A 121 -15.21 -0.55 15.00
N GLY A 122 -16.09 -1.33 14.38
CA GLY A 122 -17.09 -0.84 13.43
C GLY A 122 -18.30 -0.27 14.19
N SER A 123 -18.90 0.79 13.68
CA SER A 123 -20.02 1.50 14.31
C SER A 123 -21.23 0.61 14.58
N ASP A 124 -21.41 -0.48 13.83
CA ASP A 124 -22.60 -1.33 13.87
C ASP A 124 -22.50 -2.59 14.77
N SER A 125 -21.33 -2.95 15.32
CA SER A 125 -21.12 -4.32 15.84
C SER A 125 -20.31 -4.45 17.14
N VAL A 126 -20.34 -3.47 18.04
CA VAL A 126 -19.37 -3.43 19.15
C VAL A 126 -20.05 -3.49 20.52
N SER A 127 -19.71 -4.54 21.27
CA SER A 127 -19.98 -4.70 22.70
C SER A 127 -18.65 -4.73 23.45
N PHE A 128 -18.56 -4.12 24.63
CA PHE A 128 -17.35 -4.22 25.46
C PHE A 128 -17.65 -4.05 26.94
N THR A 129 -16.80 -4.66 27.77
CA THR A 129 -16.88 -4.62 29.22
C THR A 129 -15.65 -3.93 29.81
N ILE A 130 -15.86 -3.09 30.81
CA ILE A 130 -14.81 -2.39 31.55
C ILE A 130 -14.86 -2.86 33.00
N GLU A 131 -13.72 -3.30 33.52
CA GLU A 131 -13.58 -3.70 34.92
C GLU A 131 -12.28 -3.19 35.54
N PRO A 132 -12.24 -2.95 36.87
CA PRO A 132 -11.03 -2.51 37.55
C PRO A 132 -9.88 -3.50 37.38
N VAL A 133 -8.68 -3.01 37.03
CA VAL A 133 -7.45 -3.82 37.07
C VAL A 133 -7.01 -4.02 38.52
N VAL A 134 -7.14 -2.99 39.37
CA VAL A 134 -6.66 -2.99 40.76
C VAL A 134 -7.68 -2.41 41.74
N GLY A 135 -8.68 -3.21 42.13
CA GLY A 135 -9.56 -2.93 43.27
C GLY A 135 -10.54 -1.75 43.15
N PHE A 136 -10.24 -0.74 42.32
CA PHE A 136 -11.10 0.38 41.95
C PHE A 136 -10.57 1.09 40.70
N THR A 137 -11.36 2.00 40.14
CA THR A 137 -10.96 2.94 39.07
C THR A 137 -11.25 4.38 39.51
N GLN A 138 -10.58 5.35 38.88
CA GLN A 138 -10.75 6.76 39.23
C GLN A 138 -10.63 7.68 38.01
N GLY A 139 -11.68 8.49 37.80
CA GLY A 139 -11.67 9.58 36.83
C GLY A 139 -11.62 9.11 35.38
N MET A 140 -12.22 7.95 35.08
CA MET A 140 -12.16 7.32 33.76
C MET A 140 -12.92 8.13 32.69
N GLU A 141 -12.29 8.27 31.53
CA GLU A 141 -12.88 8.75 30.30
C GLU A 141 -12.45 7.82 29.17
N LEU A 142 -13.44 7.25 28.48
CA LEU A 142 -13.27 6.41 27.31
C LEU A 142 -13.31 7.30 26.07
N ILE A 143 -12.36 7.15 25.17
CA ILE A 143 -12.19 7.96 23.97
C ILE A 143 -12.19 7.03 22.76
N PHE A 144 -12.95 7.40 21.73
CA PHE A 144 -12.92 6.79 20.41
C PHE A 144 -12.27 7.79 19.47
N LYS A 145 -11.21 7.40 18.77
CA LYS A 145 -10.49 8.31 17.88
C LYS A 145 -10.16 7.60 16.56
N GLY A 146 -10.39 8.29 15.45
CA GLY A 146 -9.89 7.89 14.15
C GLY A 146 -8.37 7.79 14.10
N GLU A 147 -7.87 6.95 13.21
CA GLU A 147 -6.43 6.74 13.01
C GLU A 147 -5.80 7.84 12.13
N ASP A 148 -6.63 8.53 11.36
CA ASP A 148 -6.23 9.60 10.45
C ASP A 148 -5.80 10.87 11.22
N ILE A 149 -4.57 11.29 11.00
CA ILE A 149 -4.01 12.57 11.40
C ILE A 149 -4.09 13.51 10.21
N THR A 150 -5.01 14.48 10.26
CA THR A 150 -4.95 15.63 9.36
C THR A 150 -4.12 16.74 10.03
N PRO A 151 -2.95 17.12 9.49
CA PRO A 151 -2.17 18.22 10.07
C PRO A 151 -2.96 19.54 10.09
N GLU A 152 -3.00 20.21 11.23
CA GLU A 152 -3.61 21.55 11.36
C GLU A 152 -2.67 22.64 10.81
N GLY A 153 -2.64 22.78 9.48
CA GLY A 153 -1.86 23.82 8.80
C GLY A 153 -0.44 23.39 8.39
N TYR A 154 0.40 24.36 8.06
CA TYR A 154 1.75 24.15 7.55
C TYR A 154 2.62 25.40 7.73
N ASP A 155 3.93 25.17 7.88
CA ASP A 155 4.96 26.19 7.78
C ASP A 155 5.61 26.16 6.38
N ILE A 156 6.05 27.33 5.89
CA ILE A 156 6.76 27.44 4.61
C ILE A 156 8.24 27.14 4.83
N GLY A 157 8.81 26.28 4.00
CA GLY A 157 10.23 25.93 4.03
C GLY A 157 10.49 24.43 4.19
N LYS A 158 11.72 24.01 3.85
CA LYS A 158 12.20 22.63 3.98
C LYS A 158 12.92 22.43 5.31
N VAL A 159 12.76 21.26 5.93
CA VAL A 159 13.56 20.84 7.10
C VAL A 159 15.07 20.93 6.85
N ASN A 160 15.85 21.24 7.88
CA ASN A 160 17.28 21.50 7.78
C ASN A 160 18.09 20.48 8.60
N GLY A 161 18.31 19.28 8.07
CA GLY A 161 18.99 18.20 8.79
C GLY A 161 18.31 17.94 10.13
N ILE A 162 19.06 17.88 11.23
CA ILE A 162 18.55 17.72 12.61
C ILE A 162 18.13 19.03 13.29
N ARG A 163 17.99 20.15 12.56
CA ARG A 163 17.61 21.45 13.14
C ARG A 163 16.10 21.62 13.11
N ASP A 164 15.58 22.34 14.11
CA ASP A 164 14.16 22.72 14.17
C ASP A 164 13.81 23.83 13.16
N GLU A 165 14.79 24.63 12.75
CA GLU A 165 14.64 25.71 11.79
C GLU A 165 14.37 25.19 10.37
N LEU A 166 13.46 25.85 9.64
CA LEU A 166 13.23 25.59 8.22
C LEU A 166 14.13 26.48 7.36
N THR A 167 14.57 25.94 6.22
CA THR A 167 15.24 26.71 5.17
C THR A 167 14.22 27.50 4.34
N ASP A 168 14.60 28.66 3.77
CA ASP A 168 13.75 29.45 2.85
C ASP A 168 13.68 28.78 1.48
N ASP A 169 13.07 27.60 1.44
CA ASP A 169 12.68 26.91 0.22
C ASP A 169 11.18 27.11 0.00
N ARG A 170 10.87 28.03 -0.92
CA ARG A 170 9.48 28.44 -1.21
C ARG A 170 8.71 27.40 -2.00
N GLY A 171 9.34 26.31 -2.46
CA GLY A 171 8.67 25.18 -3.10
C GLY A 171 8.18 24.12 -2.11
N CYS A 172 8.48 24.27 -0.81
CA CYS A 172 8.20 23.24 0.19
C CYS A 172 7.31 23.74 1.32
N ARG A 173 6.52 22.81 1.87
CA ARG A 173 5.74 22.98 3.09
C ARG A 173 6.14 21.92 4.09
N THR A 174 6.11 22.29 5.37
CA THR A 174 6.37 21.36 6.47
C THR A 174 5.18 21.36 7.42
N THR A 175 4.72 20.16 7.80
CA THR A 175 3.64 20.04 8.78
C THR A 175 4.10 20.55 10.16
N PRO A 176 3.17 21.02 11.01
CA PRO A 176 3.48 21.23 12.42
C PRO A 176 3.94 19.94 13.10
N TRP A 177 4.71 20.09 14.17
CA TRP A 177 5.03 18.97 15.06
C TRP A 177 3.75 18.33 15.61
N THR A 178 3.58 17.04 15.35
CA THR A 178 2.44 16.24 15.78
C THR A 178 2.92 15.11 16.67
N GLU A 179 2.18 14.81 17.74
CA GLU A 179 2.48 13.66 18.61
C GLU A 179 2.43 12.35 17.81
N VAL A 180 3.44 11.49 17.98
CA VAL A 180 3.46 10.15 17.36
C VAL A 180 2.88 9.09 18.29
N ASP A 181 2.25 8.09 17.69
CA ASP A 181 1.91 6.85 18.36
C ASP A 181 2.91 5.75 18.03
N LYS A 182 3.91 5.58 18.90
CA LYS A 182 5.02 4.65 18.67
C LYS A 182 4.61 3.17 18.70
N SER A 183 3.46 2.82 19.30
CA SER A 183 2.97 1.44 19.28
C SER A 183 2.63 0.97 17.87
N LYS A 184 2.39 1.93 16.95
CA LYS A 184 2.04 1.63 15.57
C LYS A 184 3.22 1.25 14.69
N GLY A 185 4.45 1.47 15.17
CA GLY A 185 5.69 1.14 14.46
C GLY A 185 5.98 2.02 13.24
N LYS A 186 4.97 2.37 12.43
CA LYS A 186 5.11 3.13 11.19
C LYS A 186 4.06 4.22 11.06
N VAL A 187 4.44 5.31 10.40
CA VAL A 187 3.58 6.43 10.02
C VAL A 187 3.61 6.59 8.50
N ILE A 188 2.44 6.88 7.93
CA ILE A 188 2.23 7.03 6.50
C ILE A 188 1.74 8.45 6.25
N ILE A 189 2.20 9.07 5.16
CA ILE A 189 1.58 10.24 4.56
C ILE A 189 1.10 9.87 3.16
N THR A 190 -0.05 10.39 2.74
CA THR A 190 -0.61 10.30 1.38
C THR A 190 -1.23 11.61 0.97
N GLY A 191 -1.33 11.88 -0.34
CA GLY A 191 -1.97 13.07 -0.88
C GLY A 191 -1.22 13.66 -2.06
N ASP A 192 -1.57 14.88 -2.43
CA ASP A 192 -0.93 15.64 -3.52
C ASP A 192 0.46 16.14 -3.08
N MET A 193 1.41 15.21 -3.02
CA MET A 193 2.80 15.44 -2.62
C MET A 193 3.74 14.72 -3.59
N ASN A 194 4.88 15.35 -3.86
CA ASN A 194 5.92 14.81 -4.75
C ASN A 194 7.18 14.38 -3.96
N CYS A 195 7.21 14.64 -2.65
CA CYS A 195 8.26 14.19 -1.75
C CYS A 195 7.75 14.15 -0.30
N ALA A 196 8.47 13.45 0.56
CA ALA A 196 8.22 13.40 2.00
C ALA A 196 9.56 13.25 2.72
N VAL A 197 9.95 14.28 3.47
CA VAL A 197 11.17 14.28 4.30
C VAL A 197 10.76 14.35 5.76
N TRP A 198 11.06 13.31 6.52
CA TRP A 198 10.59 13.15 7.89
C TRP A 198 11.60 13.63 8.93
N GLN A 199 11.09 14.29 9.97
CA GLN A 199 11.81 14.53 11.21
C GLN A 199 11.03 13.98 12.39
N PHE A 200 11.77 13.45 13.36
CA PHE A 200 11.25 13.00 14.64
C PHE A 200 11.89 13.78 15.77
N MET A 201 11.16 13.97 16.87
CA MET A 201 11.64 14.64 18.07
C MET A 201 11.32 13.77 19.28
N ASN A 202 12.32 13.50 20.12
CA ASN A 202 12.13 12.76 21.36
C ASN A 202 11.60 13.65 22.50
N ALA A 203 11.27 13.05 23.65
CA ALA A 203 10.71 13.77 24.80
C ALA A 203 11.66 14.82 25.41
N ASN A 204 12.97 14.75 25.12
CA ASN A 204 13.97 15.73 25.57
C ASN A 204 14.12 16.90 24.59
N GLY A 205 13.43 16.87 23.44
CA GLY A 205 13.52 17.87 22.39
C GLY A 205 14.69 17.65 21.42
N GLU A 206 15.33 16.48 21.44
CA GLU A 206 16.36 16.13 20.46
C GLU A 206 15.69 15.66 19.17
N ILE A 207 16.14 16.21 18.04
CA ILE A 207 15.58 15.94 16.71
C ILE A 207 16.47 14.95 15.98
N THR A 208 15.86 13.95 15.36
CA THR A 208 16.47 13.06 14.36
C THR A 208 15.85 13.36 13.00
N ASN A 209 16.70 13.38 11.96
CA ASN A 209 16.27 13.43 10.57
C ASN A 209 16.58 12.07 9.94
N VAL A 210 15.70 11.57 9.09
CA VAL A 210 15.85 10.24 8.47
C VAL A 210 16.59 10.27 7.14
N GLU A 211 16.75 11.42 6.46
CA GLU A 211 17.63 11.46 5.27
C GLU A 211 19.09 11.14 5.63
N ASP A 212 19.58 11.58 6.80
CA ASP A 212 20.94 11.24 7.29
C ASP A 212 21.11 9.76 7.69
N LEU A 213 20.03 8.95 7.73
CA LEU A 213 20.10 7.50 8.02
C LEU A 213 20.30 6.65 6.75
N TYR A 214 20.08 7.21 5.56
CA TYR A 214 20.25 6.51 4.27
C TYR A 214 21.47 6.96 3.47
N TYR A 215 22.13 8.04 3.88
CA TYR A 215 23.48 8.37 3.45
C TYR A 215 24.46 7.85 4.51
N GLU A 216 24.87 6.58 4.41
CA GLU A 216 26.16 6.21 5.01
C GLU A 216 27.22 7.09 4.33
N GLU A 217 28.00 7.80 5.15
CA GLU A 217 29.06 8.72 4.72
C GLU A 217 30.07 7.99 3.82
N ASP A 218 29.93 8.09 2.50
CA ASP A 218 31.08 7.96 1.62
C ASP A 218 31.96 9.21 1.84
N GLU A 219 33.04 9.01 2.60
CA GLU A 219 34.04 10.02 2.90
C GLU A 219 34.64 10.62 1.60
N GLU A 220 34.65 11.96 1.53
CA GLU A 220 35.43 12.83 0.63
C GLU A 220 35.00 12.94 -0.86
N GLU A 221 34.04 13.81 -1.17
CA GLU A 221 34.03 14.52 -2.48
C GLU A 221 34.24 16.03 -2.33
N GLU A 222 35.24 16.55 -3.05
CA GLU A 222 35.67 17.96 -3.06
C GLU A 222 34.60 18.89 -3.68
N GLU A 223 34.41 20.07 -3.08
CA GLU A 223 33.47 21.07 -3.61
C GLU A 223 33.83 21.54 -5.04
N PRO A 224 32.88 21.56 -5.98
CA PRO A 224 33.14 21.95 -7.36
C PRO A 224 33.25 23.48 -7.53
N THR A 225 34.23 23.89 -8.34
CA THR A 225 34.58 25.30 -8.58
C THR A 225 33.55 26.07 -9.42
N GLN A 226 33.45 27.38 -9.14
CA GLN A 226 32.45 28.36 -9.58
C GLN A 226 32.31 28.65 -11.10
N GLU A 227 32.92 27.87 -12.00
CA GLU A 227 32.97 28.19 -13.45
C GLU A 227 32.11 27.25 -14.35
N GLU A 228 31.35 26.32 -13.77
CA GLU A 228 30.34 25.48 -14.47
C GLU A 228 28.93 26.11 -14.46
N GLY A 229 28.87 27.40 -14.80
CA GLY A 229 27.61 28.12 -14.93
C GLY A 229 26.91 27.78 -16.24
N GLU A 230 25.90 26.89 -16.19
CA GLU A 230 24.63 26.94 -16.95
C GLU A 230 23.82 25.62 -16.87
N ASN A 231 24.30 24.56 -16.21
CA ASN A 231 23.50 23.35 -15.89
C ASN A 231 23.06 23.29 -14.41
N VAL A 232 22.53 24.40 -13.91
CA VAL A 232 22.05 24.53 -12.51
C VAL A 232 20.68 23.86 -12.29
N LEU A 233 20.06 23.29 -13.32
CA LEU A 233 18.84 22.47 -13.17
C LEU A 233 19.14 21.00 -12.78
N CYS A 234 20.38 20.53 -12.94
CA CYS A 234 20.80 19.19 -12.50
C CYS A 234 21.22 19.12 -11.02
N ARG A 235 20.93 20.17 -10.22
CA ARG A 235 21.17 20.21 -8.76
C ARG A 235 19.91 20.54 -7.94
N LEU A 236 18.76 20.12 -8.45
CA LEU A 236 17.59 19.81 -7.60
C LEU A 236 17.75 18.47 -6.85
N GLY A 237 18.90 17.80 -6.98
CA GLY A 237 19.27 16.53 -6.35
C GLY A 237 19.51 16.56 -4.84
N SER A 238 18.54 17.05 -4.05
CA SER A 238 18.43 16.67 -2.62
C SER A 238 16.98 16.57 -2.14
N ILE A 239 16.02 16.58 -3.06
CA ILE A 239 14.64 16.16 -2.83
C ILE A 239 14.36 15.20 -3.98
N GLU A 240 14.97 14.02 -3.95
CA GLU A 240 14.65 13.04 -4.97
C GLU A 240 13.18 12.66 -4.88
N LEU A 241 12.58 12.57 -6.06
CA LEU A 241 11.18 12.35 -6.37
C LEU A 241 10.82 10.89 -6.13
N ASN A 242 11.10 10.38 -4.93
CA ASN A 242 11.14 8.93 -4.65
C ASN A 242 9.81 8.38 -4.11
N ASN A 243 8.94 9.23 -3.58
CA ASN A 243 7.64 8.79 -3.07
C ASN A 243 6.60 8.81 -4.19
N ARG A 244 5.76 7.78 -4.28
CA ARG A 244 4.60 7.73 -5.18
C ARG A 244 3.42 8.47 -4.52
N SER A 245 2.21 7.90 -4.50
CA SER A 245 1.05 8.50 -3.81
C SER A 245 1.14 8.48 -2.29
N TYR A 246 2.15 7.84 -1.72
CA TYR A 246 2.39 7.78 -0.29
C TYR A 246 3.88 7.69 0.05
N SER A 247 4.20 7.97 1.32
CA SER A 247 5.49 7.70 1.95
C SER A 247 5.26 7.04 3.30
N ILE A 248 6.02 5.99 3.61
CA ILE A 248 5.97 5.25 4.88
C ILE A 248 7.28 5.46 5.61
N MET A 249 7.21 5.64 6.92
CA MET A 249 8.36 5.84 7.76
C MET A 249 8.25 5.05 9.05
N ASP A 250 9.33 4.34 9.40
CA ASP A 250 9.47 3.74 10.72
C ASP A 250 9.57 4.82 11.80
N ILE A 251 8.80 4.66 12.87
CA ILE A 251 8.80 5.55 14.02
C ILE A 251 9.94 5.12 14.95
N PRO A 252 10.94 5.98 15.22
CA PRO A 252 12.00 5.66 16.17
C PRO A 252 11.45 5.35 17.58
N GLU A 253 12.05 4.41 18.30
CA GLU A 253 11.57 3.95 19.62
C GLU A 253 11.43 5.09 20.66
N ASP A 254 12.27 6.12 20.57
CA ASP A 254 12.29 7.27 21.47
C ASP A 254 11.51 8.49 20.95
N ALA A 255 10.90 8.40 19.76
CA ALA A 255 10.16 9.49 19.17
C ALA A 255 8.89 9.82 19.98
N ALA A 256 8.70 11.11 20.25
CA ALA A 256 7.50 11.66 20.86
C ALA A 256 6.67 12.45 19.84
N LYS A 257 7.32 13.10 18.88
CA LYS A 257 6.65 13.87 17.81
C LYS A 257 7.27 13.58 16.45
N CYS A 258 6.51 13.81 15.39
CA CYS A 258 6.99 13.85 14.01
C CYS A 258 6.51 15.11 13.28
N ARG A 259 7.18 15.41 12.18
CA ARG A 259 6.69 16.30 11.12
C ARG A 259 7.29 15.87 9.79
N VAL A 260 6.67 16.32 8.71
CA VAL A 260 7.07 15.97 7.35
C VAL A 260 7.10 17.20 6.44
N THR A 261 8.17 17.33 5.66
CA THR A 261 8.25 18.27 4.54
C THR A 261 7.79 17.59 3.26
N TYR A 262 6.97 18.29 2.48
CA TYR A 262 6.54 17.89 1.15
C TYR A 262 6.63 19.07 0.17
N ALA A 263 6.77 18.76 -1.12
CA ALA A 263 6.78 19.76 -2.20
C ALA A 263 5.35 20.23 -2.50
N ASP A 264 5.20 21.54 -2.75
CA ASP A 264 3.97 22.17 -3.22
C ASP A 264 4.28 23.21 -4.30
N GLU A 265 4.02 22.83 -5.56
CA GLU A 265 4.29 23.66 -6.74
C GLU A 265 3.33 24.86 -6.87
N SER A 266 2.24 24.92 -6.10
CA SER A 266 1.25 26.00 -6.21
C SER A 266 1.72 27.35 -5.63
N ILE A 267 2.86 27.38 -4.94
CA ILE A 267 3.37 28.55 -4.21
C ILE A 267 3.85 29.70 -5.11
N ASP A 268 4.02 29.49 -6.42
CA ASP A 268 4.25 30.59 -7.36
C ASP A 268 2.95 31.38 -7.69
N SER A 269 1.78 30.78 -7.44
CA SER A 269 0.47 31.40 -7.64
C SER A 269 -0.17 31.80 -6.30
N ARG A 270 -0.21 33.11 -6.00
CA ARG A 270 -0.61 33.68 -4.69
C ARG A 270 -2.11 33.56 -4.35
N THR A 271 -2.73 32.40 -4.54
CA THR A 271 -4.13 32.13 -4.19
C THR A 271 -4.22 30.83 -3.42
N PHE A 272 -4.37 30.97 -2.10
CA PHE A 272 -4.60 29.84 -1.21
C PHE A 272 -6.08 29.42 -1.26
N SER A 273 -6.34 28.13 -1.47
CA SER A 273 -7.55 27.47 -1.00
C SER A 273 -7.13 26.55 0.14
N ASP A 274 -7.73 26.73 1.31
CA ASP A 274 -7.46 25.93 2.50
C ASP A 274 -7.68 24.42 2.23
N ASN A 275 -6.79 23.56 2.75
CA ASN A 275 -6.88 22.08 2.75
C ASN A 275 -6.70 21.28 1.44
N LYS A 276 -5.62 21.50 0.69
CA LYS A 276 -5.21 20.56 -0.39
C LYS A 276 -4.50 19.30 0.14
N GLY A 277 -5.28 18.39 0.71
CA GLY A 277 -5.18 16.99 0.30
C GLY A 277 -4.09 16.07 0.88
N ILE A 278 -3.23 16.48 1.83
CA ILE A 278 -2.40 15.49 2.54
C ILE A 278 -3.08 14.94 3.79
N ILE A 279 -2.92 13.65 4.03
CA ILE A 279 -3.40 12.93 5.22
C ILE A 279 -2.24 12.09 5.73
N MET A 280 -2.01 12.11 7.04
CA MET A 280 -1.15 11.14 7.69
C MET A 280 -2.00 10.12 8.43
N PHE A 281 -1.53 8.89 8.54
CA PHE A 281 -2.16 7.86 9.36
C PHE A 281 -1.08 6.86 9.78
N TYR A 282 -1.43 5.95 10.68
CA TYR A 282 -0.50 4.94 11.17
C TYR A 282 -0.73 3.61 10.49
N GLY A 283 0.32 2.80 10.36
CA GLY A 283 0.23 1.45 9.81
C GLY A 283 1.38 1.09 8.89
N ASN A 284 1.40 -0.19 8.48
CA ASN A 284 2.49 -0.74 7.69
C ASN A 284 2.35 -0.51 6.17
N MET A 285 1.15 -0.20 5.71
CA MET A 285 0.85 0.10 4.30
C MET A 285 -0.46 0.88 4.18
N LEU A 286 -0.81 1.31 2.96
CA LEU A 286 -2.10 1.93 2.67
C LEU A 286 -3.26 0.97 3.00
N GLN A 287 -4.04 1.26 4.04
CA GLN A 287 -5.19 0.43 4.47
C GLN A 287 -6.56 1.07 4.18
N GLY A 288 -6.57 2.29 3.63
CA GLY A 288 -7.78 3.10 3.49
C GLY A 288 -7.86 4.19 4.57
N LEU A 289 -8.69 5.20 4.31
CA LEU A 289 -8.93 6.29 5.25
C LEU A 289 -9.95 5.86 6.31
N SER A 290 -9.75 6.35 7.54
CA SER A 290 -10.69 6.24 8.66
C SER A 290 -11.38 7.58 8.94
N ASP A 291 -12.46 7.55 9.73
CA ASP A 291 -13.12 8.78 10.13
C ASP A 291 -12.23 9.60 11.09
N SER A 292 -11.79 10.79 10.67
CA SER A 292 -10.95 11.73 11.45
C SER A 292 -11.53 12.29 12.77
N GLY A 293 -12.63 11.71 13.27
CA GLY A 293 -13.34 12.16 14.47
C GLY A 293 -12.73 11.67 15.78
N ALA A 294 -12.99 12.41 16.85
CA ALA A 294 -12.77 11.94 18.21
C ALA A 294 -14.04 12.16 19.04
N SER A 295 -14.46 11.13 19.78
CA SER A 295 -15.55 11.21 20.73
C SER A 295 -15.09 10.67 22.07
N SER A 296 -15.72 11.10 23.15
CA SER A 296 -15.42 10.55 24.47
C SER A 296 -16.66 10.45 25.33
N CYS A 297 -16.63 9.54 26.30
CA CYS A 297 -17.62 9.45 27.35
C CYS A 297 -16.95 9.27 28.71
N LYS A 298 -17.43 10.03 29.71
CA LYS A 298 -16.98 9.87 31.09
C LYS A 298 -17.65 8.66 31.71
N LEU A 299 -16.86 7.85 32.40
CA LEU A 299 -17.31 6.62 33.03
C LEU A 299 -17.31 6.79 34.56
N PRO A 300 -18.22 6.09 35.26
CA PRO A 300 -18.21 6.08 36.72
C PRO A 300 -16.99 5.35 37.27
N ASP A 301 -16.54 5.79 38.45
CA ASP A 301 -15.55 5.06 39.23
C ASP A 301 -16.15 3.70 39.66
N LEU A 302 -15.38 2.64 39.47
CA LEU A 302 -15.75 1.26 39.78
C LEU A 302 -14.98 0.80 41.01
N THR A 303 -15.58 -0.08 41.81
CA THR A 303 -14.89 -0.78 42.91
C THR A 303 -14.76 -2.27 42.62
N SER A 304 -13.98 -2.99 43.43
CA SER A 304 -13.77 -4.43 43.29
C SER A 304 -15.08 -5.20 43.13
N GLY A 305 -15.12 -6.07 42.11
CA GLY A 305 -16.30 -6.85 41.73
C GLY A 305 -17.33 -6.07 40.90
N GLN A 306 -17.16 -4.79 40.62
CA GLN A 306 -18.01 -4.05 39.69
C GLN A 306 -17.45 -4.10 38.27
N SER A 307 -18.32 -4.13 37.28
CA SER A 307 -17.97 -3.89 35.88
C SER A 307 -19.09 -3.14 35.18
N ILE A 308 -18.76 -2.43 34.11
CA ILE A 308 -19.74 -1.78 33.24
C ILE A 308 -19.63 -2.34 31.85
N LYS A 309 -20.76 -2.60 31.20
CA LYS A 309 -20.84 -3.13 29.84
C LYS A 309 -21.50 -2.10 28.94
N TYR A 310 -20.93 -1.87 27.77
CA TYR A 310 -21.59 -1.18 26.67
C TYR A 310 -22.09 -2.21 25.66
N ASP A 311 -23.38 -2.17 25.34
CA ASP A 311 -23.99 -3.05 24.35
C ASP A 311 -25.23 -2.37 23.73
N ASP A 312 -25.32 -2.38 22.40
CA ASP A 312 -26.49 -1.86 21.63
C ASP A 312 -26.92 -0.44 22.06
N GLY A 313 -25.95 0.46 22.17
CA GLY A 313 -26.19 1.86 22.56
C GLY A 313 -26.50 2.08 24.03
N LYS A 314 -26.32 1.08 24.91
CA LYS A 314 -26.65 1.17 26.33
C LYS A 314 -25.47 0.82 27.21
N TRP A 315 -25.44 1.43 28.39
CA TRP A 315 -24.47 1.12 29.43
C TRP A 315 -25.15 0.39 30.58
N GLU A 316 -24.57 -0.72 31.03
CA GLU A 316 -25.11 -1.56 32.09
C GLU A 316 -24.09 -1.77 33.20
N LEU A 317 -24.50 -1.65 34.47
CA LEU A 317 -23.67 -1.93 35.63
C LEU A 317 -23.89 -3.36 36.11
N TYR A 318 -22.79 -4.07 36.34
CA TYR A 318 -22.75 -5.39 36.93
C TYR A 318 -22.00 -5.37 38.26
N VAL A 319 -22.44 -6.19 39.20
CA VAL A 319 -21.76 -6.43 40.48
C VAL A 319 -21.64 -7.94 40.68
N ASN A 320 -20.41 -8.42 40.78
CA ASN A 320 -20.04 -9.85 40.84
C ASN A 320 -20.72 -10.67 39.74
N GLY A 321 -20.71 -10.14 38.51
CA GLY A 321 -21.33 -10.76 37.33
C GLY A 321 -22.86 -10.71 37.29
N THR A 322 -23.52 -10.05 38.25
CA THR A 322 -24.97 -9.88 38.27
C THR A 322 -25.36 -8.49 37.77
N TYR A 323 -26.25 -8.42 36.77
CA TYR A 323 -26.81 -7.16 36.27
C TYR A 323 -27.54 -6.42 37.40
N MET A 324 -27.27 -5.13 37.52
CA MET A 324 -27.88 -4.27 38.54
C MET A 324 -28.83 -3.25 37.94
N GLN A 325 -28.35 -2.46 36.99
CA GLN A 325 -29.09 -1.36 36.38
C GLN A 325 -28.44 -0.89 35.08
N GLU A 326 -29.24 -0.28 34.22
CA GLU A 326 -28.77 0.57 33.13
C GLU A 326 -28.21 1.88 33.72
N LEU A 327 -27.14 2.38 33.13
CA LEU A 327 -26.47 3.63 33.48
C LEU A 327 -26.89 4.72 32.49
N ASP A 328 -27.21 5.90 33.03
CA ASP A 328 -27.52 7.09 32.24
C ASP A 328 -26.23 7.77 31.76
N ILE A 329 -25.50 7.07 30.89
CA ILE A 329 -24.28 7.57 30.23
C ILE A 329 -24.63 7.79 28.77
N VAL A 330 -24.36 9.00 28.28
CA VAL A 330 -24.54 9.32 26.86
C VAL A 330 -23.60 8.41 26.04
N PRO A 331 -24.13 7.59 25.12
CA PRO A 331 -23.31 6.76 24.26
C PRO A 331 -22.30 7.62 23.48
N PRO A 332 -21.01 7.22 23.43
CA PRO A 332 -20.04 7.89 22.60
C PRO A 332 -20.40 7.70 21.12
N ALA A 333 -20.01 8.65 20.26
CA ALA A 333 -20.06 8.43 18.82
C ALA A 333 -18.93 7.45 18.45
N ILE A 334 -19.29 6.23 18.05
CA ILE A 334 -18.31 5.23 17.61
C ILE A 334 -18.18 5.38 16.10
N TYR A 335 -16.99 5.73 15.64
CA TYR A 335 -16.69 5.85 14.21
C TYR A 335 -16.19 4.51 13.68
N ASP A 336 -16.43 4.26 12.40
CA ASP A 336 -15.94 3.07 11.72
C ASP A 336 -14.41 3.03 11.71
N GLY A 337 -13.82 1.96 12.26
CA GLY A 337 -12.38 1.80 12.37
C GLY A 337 -11.73 2.64 13.48
N ALA A 338 -12.51 3.24 14.38
CA ALA A 338 -11.96 4.00 15.49
C ALA A 338 -11.16 3.10 16.45
N GLY A 339 -10.04 3.61 16.96
CA GLY A 339 -9.36 3.03 18.12
C GLY A 339 -10.07 3.41 19.43
N ILE A 340 -10.04 2.51 20.41
CA ILE A 340 -10.56 2.75 21.77
C ILE A 340 -9.40 3.09 22.72
N PHE A 341 -9.53 4.19 23.46
CA PHE A 341 -8.55 4.66 24.44
C PHE A 341 -9.22 4.92 25.78
N MET A 342 -8.52 4.64 26.88
CA MET A 342 -8.97 4.98 28.22
C MET A 342 -7.98 5.96 28.86
N GLN A 343 -8.48 7.07 29.40
CA GLN A 343 -7.70 7.99 30.22
C GLN A 343 -8.31 8.14 31.62
N GLY A 344 -7.48 8.43 32.62
CA GLY A 344 -7.92 8.59 34.01
C GLY A 344 -6.76 8.53 35.01
N ASP A 345 -7.07 8.72 36.29
CA ASP A 345 -6.08 8.63 37.37
C ASP A 345 -5.73 7.17 37.70
N VAL A 346 -6.73 6.28 37.63
CA VAL A 346 -6.63 4.81 37.74
C VAL A 346 -7.63 4.19 36.76
N CYS A 347 -7.13 3.61 35.66
CA CYS A 347 -7.99 3.06 34.59
C CYS A 347 -8.36 1.59 34.83
N GLY A 348 -9.53 1.18 34.32
CA GLY A 348 -9.91 -0.21 34.17
C GLY A 348 -9.40 -0.78 32.84
N LYS A 349 -9.41 -2.11 32.71
CA LYS A 349 -9.14 -2.80 31.43
C LYS A 349 -10.41 -2.83 30.59
N VAL A 350 -10.24 -2.79 29.27
CA VAL A 350 -11.32 -2.88 28.29
C VAL A 350 -11.31 -4.27 27.66
N ILE A 351 -12.42 -4.97 27.74
CA ILE A 351 -12.61 -6.29 27.15
C ILE A 351 -13.63 -6.14 26.03
N VAL A 352 -13.19 -6.20 24.78
CA VAL A 352 -14.10 -6.13 23.62
C VAL A 352 -14.70 -7.50 23.35
N GLU A 353 -16.01 -7.53 23.15
CA GLU A 353 -16.78 -8.68 22.70
C GLU A 353 -17.09 -8.47 21.21
N GLU A 354 -16.38 -9.17 20.33
CA GLU A 354 -16.70 -9.15 18.90
C GLU A 354 -18.12 -9.68 18.66
N LYS A 355 -19.04 -8.82 18.22
CA LYS A 355 -20.34 -9.28 17.72
C LYS A 355 -20.17 -9.74 16.28
N GLY A 356 -20.06 -11.05 16.12
CA GLY A 356 -20.13 -11.73 14.83
C GLY A 356 -18.77 -12.12 14.30
N GLU A 357 -18.67 -13.38 13.86
CA GLU A 357 -17.66 -13.75 12.89
C GLU A 357 -17.79 -12.78 11.71
N ARG A 358 -16.70 -12.11 11.30
CA ARG A 358 -16.66 -11.42 9.99
C ARG A 358 -17.29 -12.37 8.98
N ALA A 359 -18.27 -11.91 8.21
CA ALA A 359 -19.02 -12.77 7.29
C ALA A 359 -18.07 -13.30 6.21
N VAL A 360 -17.38 -14.41 6.49
CA VAL A 360 -16.49 -15.11 5.56
C VAL A 360 -17.37 -15.66 4.44
N GLY A 361 -17.13 -15.20 3.22
CA GLY A 361 -17.65 -15.79 1.99
C GLY A 361 -19.16 -15.63 1.78
N SER A 362 -19.82 -14.68 2.47
CA SER A 362 -21.23 -14.40 2.20
C SER A 362 -21.37 -13.73 0.83
N THR A 363 -22.15 -14.31 -0.07
CA THR A 363 -22.53 -13.65 -1.33
C THR A 363 -23.43 -12.44 -1.09
N ASP A 364 -24.08 -12.33 0.06
CA ASP A 364 -24.99 -11.22 0.39
C ASP A 364 -24.26 -10.00 0.98
N ALA A 365 -22.95 -10.10 1.26
CA ALA A 365 -22.17 -8.98 1.78
C ALA A 365 -22.04 -7.83 0.75
N GLU A 366 -22.04 -6.58 1.24
CA GLU A 366 -21.89 -5.35 0.46
C GLU A 366 -20.54 -4.69 0.77
N TYR A 367 -19.52 -4.95 -0.04
CA TYR A 367 -18.18 -4.38 0.11
C TYR A 367 -18.08 -3.06 -0.64
N GLY A 368 -17.83 -1.95 0.05
CA GLY A 368 -17.76 -0.62 -0.55
C GLY A 368 -16.43 0.10 -0.35
N ILE A 369 -16.15 1.04 -1.25
CA ILE A 369 -15.05 2.01 -1.15
C ILE A 369 -15.55 3.39 -1.59
N GLU A 370 -15.10 4.44 -0.91
CA GLU A 370 -15.35 5.84 -1.26
C GLU A 370 -14.06 6.60 -1.52
N PHE A 371 -13.98 7.28 -2.65
CA PHE A 371 -12.88 8.18 -3.01
C PHE A 371 -13.35 9.63 -3.06
N SER A 372 -12.43 10.57 -2.77
CA SER A 372 -12.69 11.98 -3.02
C SER A 372 -12.57 12.28 -4.52
N THR A 373 -13.51 13.05 -5.06
CA THR A 373 -13.44 13.58 -6.43
C THR A 373 -12.98 15.04 -6.50
N SER A 374 -12.65 15.64 -5.34
CA SER A 374 -12.19 17.03 -5.24
C SER A 374 -10.80 17.20 -4.62
N ARG A 375 -10.27 16.17 -3.94
CA ARG A 375 -8.95 16.17 -3.30
C ARG A 375 -8.03 15.16 -3.98
N GLY A 376 -6.76 15.53 -4.20
CA GLY A 376 -5.74 14.65 -4.81
C GLY A 376 -5.21 13.57 -3.90
N ILE A 377 -6.12 12.80 -3.30
CA ILE A 377 -5.80 11.67 -2.43
C ILE A 377 -6.09 10.39 -3.20
N SER A 378 -5.09 9.51 -3.28
CA SER A 378 -5.21 8.22 -3.97
C SER A 378 -5.88 7.14 -3.11
N VAL A 379 -6.07 7.39 -1.81
CA VAL A 379 -6.60 6.42 -0.84
C VAL A 379 -8.08 6.68 -0.55
N GLY A 380 -8.88 5.62 -0.56
CA GLY A 380 -10.32 5.67 -0.29
C GLY A 380 -10.68 5.20 1.13
N ARG A 381 -11.91 5.48 1.54
CA ARG A 381 -12.51 5.02 2.80
C ARG A 381 -13.37 3.79 2.56
N ARG A 382 -13.13 2.71 3.30
CA ARG A 382 -13.94 1.48 3.24
C ARG A 382 -15.35 1.72 3.74
N LEU A 383 -16.32 1.05 3.12
CA LEU A 383 -17.74 1.11 3.47
C LEU A 383 -18.36 -0.30 3.55
N GLY A 384 -19.47 -0.42 4.28
CA GLY A 384 -20.21 -1.67 4.43
C GLY A 384 -19.37 -2.78 5.04
N ASP A 385 -19.48 -3.98 4.50
CA ASP A 385 -18.75 -5.16 4.98
C ASP A 385 -17.22 -5.06 4.75
N ALA A 386 -16.75 -4.06 3.99
CA ALA A 386 -15.32 -3.81 3.79
C ALA A 386 -14.66 -3.01 4.92
N VAL A 387 -15.44 -2.46 5.86
CA VAL A 387 -14.92 -1.67 6.99
C VAL A 387 -14.00 -2.53 7.86
N GLY A 388 -12.78 -2.04 8.09
CA GLY A 388 -11.76 -2.71 8.91
C GLY A 388 -11.12 -3.95 8.26
N MET A 389 -11.43 -4.25 7.00
CA MET A 389 -10.72 -5.29 6.25
C MET A 389 -9.34 -4.80 5.82
N HIS A 390 -8.32 -5.62 6.04
CA HIS A 390 -6.95 -5.35 5.62
C HIS A 390 -6.69 -5.89 4.22
N PHE A 391 -6.06 -5.06 3.40
CA PHE A 391 -5.40 -5.50 2.18
C PHE A 391 -3.91 -5.68 2.46
N ASP A 392 -3.37 -6.79 2.01
CA ASP A 392 -1.94 -7.09 2.11
C ASP A 392 -1.51 -7.90 0.89
N TYR A 393 -0.22 -7.86 0.58
CA TYR A 393 0.37 -8.57 -0.55
C TYR A 393 1.79 -9.03 -0.23
N TYR A 394 2.32 -9.90 -1.08
CA TYR A 394 3.66 -10.44 -0.90
C TYR A 394 4.73 -9.59 -1.59
N ALA A 395 5.83 -9.36 -0.88
CA ALA A 395 7.12 -8.97 -1.44
C ALA A 395 8.15 -9.96 -0.92
N ASP A 396 8.96 -10.56 -1.80
CA ASP A 396 9.97 -11.57 -1.43
C ASP A 396 9.45 -12.72 -0.56
N ASN A 397 8.22 -13.16 -0.83
CA ASN A 397 7.52 -14.20 -0.07
C ASN A 397 7.17 -13.85 1.39
N GLU A 398 7.16 -12.58 1.75
CA GLU A 398 6.71 -12.08 3.05
C GLU A 398 5.55 -11.08 2.89
N TRP A 399 4.68 -11.03 3.91
CA TRP A 399 3.61 -10.04 3.98
C TRP A 399 4.21 -8.64 4.19
N VAL A 400 3.87 -7.69 3.32
CA VAL A 400 4.34 -6.30 3.46
C VAL A 400 3.71 -5.61 4.66
N GLY A 401 2.41 -5.83 4.89
CA GLY A 401 1.67 -5.32 6.03
C GLY A 401 1.82 -6.16 7.31
N GLY A 402 2.06 -7.46 7.17
CA GLY A 402 2.21 -8.40 8.28
C GLY A 402 0.89 -8.90 8.89
N TYR A 403 -0.26 -8.52 8.31
CA TYR A 403 -1.60 -8.85 8.82
C TYR A 403 -2.31 -9.90 7.99
N GLY A 404 -1.87 -10.11 6.75
CA GLY A 404 -2.59 -10.93 5.77
C GLY A 404 -3.72 -10.17 5.08
N ASN A 405 -4.35 -10.79 4.10
CA ASN A 405 -5.39 -10.17 3.27
C ASN A 405 -6.77 -10.71 3.62
N ASP A 406 -7.60 -9.86 4.25
CA ASP A 406 -8.96 -10.23 4.66
C ASP A 406 -9.87 -10.55 3.47
N PHE A 407 -9.57 -10.00 2.29
CA PHE A 407 -10.35 -10.25 1.06
C PHE A 407 -10.21 -11.68 0.54
N ASP A 408 -9.21 -12.46 1.00
CA ASP A 408 -9.11 -13.89 0.68
C ASP A 408 -10.29 -14.72 1.19
N LEU A 409 -11.03 -14.15 2.16
CA LEU A 409 -12.20 -14.75 2.75
C LEU A 409 -13.50 -14.06 2.30
N ALA A 410 -13.42 -13.06 1.42
CA ALA A 410 -14.57 -12.27 0.97
C ALA A 410 -14.97 -12.62 -0.46
N TYR A 411 -16.26 -12.84 -0.70
CA TYR A 411 -16.77 -12.98 -2.06
C TYR A 411 -16.75 -11.61 -2.78
N PRO A 412 -16.38 -11.51 -4.06
CA PRO A 412 -16.00 -12.58 -5.00
C PRO A 412 -14.52 -12.99 -4.96
N TRP A 413 -13.65 -12.24 -4.29
CA TRP A 413 -12.19 -12.44 -4.30
C TRP A 413 -11.75 -13.83 -3.82
N SER A 414 -12.41 -14.37 -2.80
CA SER A 414 -12.16 -15.71 -2.24
C SER A 414 -12.43 -16.84 -3.25
N GLU A 415 -13.23 -16.56 -4.28
CA GLU A 415 -13.65 -17.51 -5.30
C GLU A 415 -12.92 -17.28 -6.63
N MET A 416 -12.00 -16.32 -6.71
CA MET A 416 -11.10 -16.17 -7.86
C MET A 416 -10.04 -17.27 -7.86
N LYS A 417 -10.04 -18.14 -8.87
CA LYS A 417 -9.24 -19.38 -8.86
C LYS A 417 -8.43 -19.56 -10.12
N LEU A 418 -7.16 -19.91 -9.93
CA LEU A 418 -6.30 -20.34 -11.03
C LEU A 418 -6.74 -21.74 -11.52
N CYS A 419 -6.87 -21.91 -12.83
CA CYS A 419 -7.32 -23.14 -13.47
C CYS A 419 -6.74 -23.33 -14.87
N ASN A 420 -6.73 -24.56 -15.36
CA ASN A 420 -6.63 -24.84 -16.79
C ASN A 420 -8.02 -24.93 -17.40
N ILE A 421 -8.18 -24.38 -18.61
CA ILE A 421 -9.37 -24.54 -19.42
C ILE A 421 -9.04 -25.18 -20.77
N VAL A 422 -9.83 -26.17 -21.14
CA VAL A 422 -9.94 -26.69 -22.49
C VAL A 422 -11.40 -26.63 -22.86
N SER A 423 -11.73 -26.01 -23.98
CA SER A 423 -13.11 -25.94 -24.47
C SER A 423 -13.12 -26.30 -25.94
N ASP A 424 -14.01 -27.20 -26.31
CA ASP A 424 -14.33 -27.53 -27.69
C ASP A 424 -15.84 -27.36 -27.96
N ALA A 425 -16.28 -27.69 -29.17
CA ALA A 425 -17.69 -27.52 -29.56
C ALA A 425 -18.70 -28.37 -28.75
N ASN A 426 -18.25 -29.30 -27.90
CA ASN A 426 -19.10 -30.23 -27.16
C ASN A 426 -18.96 -30.09 -25.63
N GLU A 427 -17.79 -29.73 -25.12
CA GLU A 427 -17.50 -29.71 -23.68
C GLU A 427 -16.47 -28.63 -23.31
N THR A 428 -16.68 -28.02 -22.14
CA THR A 428 -15.68 -27.21 -21.45
C THR A 428 -15.21 -27.96 -20.21
N VAL A 429 -13.91 -28.22 -20.12
CA VAL A 429 -13.26 -28.89 -19.00
C VAL A 429 -12.42 -27.87 -18.25
N VAL A 430 -12.66 -27.75 -16.94
CA VAL A 430 -11.92 -26.87 -16.02
C VAL A 430 -11.21 -27.72 -14.98
N VAL A 431 -9.91 -27.52 -14.82
CA VAL A 431 -9.08 -28.19 -13.79
C VAL A 431 -8.43 -27.12 -12.92
N TYR A 432 -8.77 -27.07 -11.63
CA TYR A 432 -8.30 -26.02 -10.74
C TYR A 432 -6.91 -26.32 -10.17
N GLN A 433 -6.17 -25.28 -9.81
CA GLN A 433 -4.92 -25.40 -9.07
C GLN A 433 -5.11 -26.27 -7.82
N GLY A 434 -4.18 -27.20 -7.58
CA GLY A 434 -4.27 -28.20 -6.51
C GLY A 434 -5.04 -29.47 -6.87
N GLN A 435 -5.77 -29.51 -7.99
CA GLN A 435 -6.37 -30.74 -8.50
C GLN A 435 -5.38 -31.55 -9.37
N PRO A 436 -5.48 -32.90 -9.39
CA PRO A 436 -4.67 -33.73 -10.28
C PRO A 436 -4.89 -33.35 -11.75
N GLY A 437 -3.80 -33.06 -12.47
CA GLY A 437 -3.82 -32.71 -13.89
C GLY A 437 -3.63 -31.22 -14.17
N PHE A 438 -3.71 -30.35 -13.16
CA PHE A 438 -3.35 -28.94 -13.32
C PHE A 438 -1.87 -28.78 -13.71
N SER A 439 -1.58 -27.89 -14.65
CA SER A 439 -0.23 -27.53 -15.08
C SER A 439 -0.15 -26.08 -15.58
N ASP A 440 0.88 -25.36 -15.16
CA ASP A 440 1.10 -23.96 -15.57
C ASP A 440 1.74 -23.84 -16.97
N ASP A 441 2.31 -24.91 -17.51
CA ASP A 441 3.01 -24.90 -18.81
C ASP A 441 2.09 -24.97 -20.04
N GLY A 442 0.77 -24.95 -19.82
CA GLY A 442 -0.24 -25.05 -20.88
C GLY A 442 -0.47 -26.47 -21.43
N SER A 443 0.23 -27.50 -20.93
CA SER A 443 0.09 -28.88 -21.42
C SER A 443 -1.30 -29.50 -21.17
N ASN A 444 -2.08 -28.92 -20.27
CA ASN A 444 -3.46 -29.31 -19.96
C ASN A 444 -4.49 -28.22 -20.32
N GLY A 445 -4.17 -27.34 -21.28
CA GLY A 445 -5.03 -26.24 -21.73
C GLY A 445 -4.55 -24.86 -21.29
N ASN A 446 -5.30 -23.83 -21.67
CA ASN A 446 -4.98 -22.45 -21.33
C ASN A 446 -5.02 -22.25 -19.81
N VAL A 447 -4.00 -21.60 -19.25
CA VAL A 447 -3.94 -21.25 -17.84
C VAL A 447 -4.68 -19.93 -17.62
N MET A 448 -5.74 -19.96 -16.84
CA MET A 448 -6.67 -18.86 -16.66
C MET A 448 -6.97 -18.63 -15.17
N VAL A 449 -7.49 -17.46 -14.86
CA VAL A 449 -8.13 -17.15 -13.58
C VAL A 449 -9.63 -17.10 -13.81
N GLU A 450 -10.37 -17.99 -13.16
CA GLU A 450 -11.83 -17.95 -13.06
C GLU A 450 -12.23 -16.81 -12.12
N ILE A 451 -13.15 -15.95 -12.57
CA ILE A 451 -13.74 -14.86 -11.80
C ILE A 451 -15.24 -15.14 -11.69
N PRO A 452 -15.79 -15.24 -10.47
CA PRO A 452 -17.21 -15.52 -10.27
C PRO A 452 -18.05 -14.25 -10.48
N LYS A 453 -19.31 -14.44 -10.85
CA LYS A 453 -20.30 -13.37 -11.05
C LYS A 453 -20.40 -12.45 -9.84
N PHE A 454 -20.41 -11.14 -10.08
CA PHE A 454 -20.71 -10.16 -9.03
C PHE A 454 -21.55 -9.01 -9.58
N TYR A 455 -22.16 -8.30 -8.64
CA TYR A 455 -22.99 -7.13 -8.87
C TYR A 455 -22.25 -5.89 -8.40
N VAL A 456 -22.47 -4.78 -9.09
CA VAL A 456 -21.81 -3.51 -8.85
C VAL A 456 -22.85 -2.41 -8.66
N LYS A 457 -22.61 -1.53 -7.69
CA LYS A 457 -23.31 -0.25 -7.55
C LYS A 457 -22.25 0.85 -7.52
N ARG A 458 -22.42 1.87 -8.36
CA ARG A 458 -21.53 3.03 -8.40
C ARG A 458 -22.34 4.31 -8.23
N LEU A 459 -21.89 5.18 -7.33
CA LEU A 459 -22.61 6.40 -6.96
C LEU A 459 -21.66 7.60 -7.02
N GLN A 460 -22.09 8.68 -7.66
CA GLN A 460 -21.43 9.98 -7.58
C GLN A 460 -22.20 10.87 -6.58
N LEU A 461 -21.60 11.18 -5.43
CA LEU A 461 -22.24 11.89 -4.32
C LEU A 461 -21.51 13.21 -4.02
N GLY A 462 -21.79 14.24 -4.81
CA GLY A 462 -21.12 15.54 -4.65
C GLY A 462 -19.62 15.42 -4.94
N ASP A 463 -18.80 15.61 -3.90
CA ASP A 463 -17.33 15.58 -3.96
C ASP A 463 -16.73 14.19 -3.64
N THR A 464 -17.57 13.15 -3.60
CA THR A 464 -17.13 11.76 -3.45
C THR A 464 -17.74 10.85 -4.51
N GLU A 465 -17.06 9.72 -4.72
CA GLU A 465 -17.51 8.63 -5.56
C GLU A 465 -17.42 7.33 -4.77
N GLN A 466 -18.46 6.51 -4.87
CA GLN A 466 -18.52 5.20 -4.21
C GLN A 466 -18.63 4.08 -5.24
N ILE A 467 -17.90 2.99 -5.00
CA ILE A 467 -18.01 1.74 -5.74
C ILE A 467 -18.31 0.64 -4.72
N TRP A 468 -19.29 -0.19 -5.03
CA TRP A 468 -19.72 -1.29 -4.20
C TRP A 468 -19.78 -2.59 -4.99
N ILE A 469 -19.40 -3.70 -4.35
CA ILE A 469 -19.42 -5.05 -4.90
C ILE A 469 -20.20 -5.98 -3.96
N SER A 470 -21.03 -6.84 -4.53
CA SER A 470 -21.73 -7.91 -3.82
C SER A 470 -21.87 -9.13 -4.72
N GLY A 471 -22.03 -10.32 -4.11
CA GLY A 471 -22.35 -11.54 -4.85
C GLY A 471 -23.83 -11.70 -5.20
N THR A 472 -24.69 -10.89 -4.62
CA THR A 472 -26.13 -10.86 -4.91
C THR A 472 -26.60 -9.46 -5.28
N GLU A 473 -27.76 -9.40 -5.95
CA GLU A 473 -28.37 -8.14 -6.37
C GLU A 473 -29.07 -7.47 -5.18
N HIS A 474 -28.65 -6.24 -4.87
CA HIS A 474 -29.31 -5.35 -3.92
C HIS A 474 -29.86 -4.10 -4.62
N ASP A 475 -30.55 -3.23 -3.87
CA ASP A 475 -31.10 -1.99 -4.44
C ASP A 475 -30.00 -1.10 -5.04
N GLY A 476 -30.19 -0.71 -6.30
CA GLY A 476 -29.24 0.09 -7.07
C GLY A 476 -28.02 -0.67 -7.62
N TYR A 477 -27.92 -1.97 -7.40
CA TYR A 477 -26.88 -2.80 -8.01
C TYR A 477 -27.29 -3.27 -9.41
N VAL A 478 -26.30 -3.46 -10.27
CA VAL A 478 -26.44 -4.08 -11.59
C VAL A 478 -25.41 -5.20 -11.73
N ILE A 479 -25.71 -6.23 -12.51
CA ILE A 479 -24.71 -7.24 -12.88
C ILE A 479 -23.55 -6.57 -13.63
N ASP A 480 -22.30 -6.93 -13.32
CA ASP A 480 -21.18 -6.42 -14.11
C ASP A 480 -21.29 -6.91 -15.58
N PRO A 481 -21.15 -6.03 -16.59
CA PRO A 481 -21.35 -6.39 -18.00
C PRO A 481 -20.49 -7.54 -18.52
N VAL A 482 -19.34 -7.84 -17.87
CA VAL A 482 -18.50 -8.97 -18.29
C VAL A 482 -19.25 -10.31 -18.20
N PHE A 483 -20.18 -10.44 -17.25
CA PHE A 483 -20.98 -11.65 -17.00
C PHE A 483 -22.19 -11.76 -17.93
N MET A 484 -22.29 -10.92 -18.95
CA MET A 484 -23.36 -10.96 -19.93
C MET A 484 -22.76 -11.22 -21.32
N ASP A 485 -23.20 -12.28 -21.99
CA ASP A 485 -22.85 -12.55 -23.39
C ASP A 485 -24.11 -12.66 -24.24
N LYS A 486 -24.42 -11.59 -25.00
CA LYS A 486 -25.59 -11.51 -25.88
C LYS A 486 -26.91 -11.79 -25.15
N GLY A 487 -27.03 -11.25 -23.94
CA GLY A 487 -28.21 -11.40 -23.07
C GLY A 487 -28.22 -12.70 -22.24
N GLU A 488 -27.19 -13.54 -22.34
CA GLU A 488 -27.02 -14.71 -21.48
C GLU A 488 -26.13 -14.36 -20.27
N GLU A 489 -26.67 -14.56 -19.06
CA GLU A 489 -25.92 -14.46 -17.82
C GLU A 489 -24.91 -15.61 -17.69
N LYS A 490 -23.67 -15.27 -17.31
CA LYS A 490 -22.59 -16.20 -17.03
C LYS A 490 -22.30 -16.19 -15.53
N GLU A 491 -22.21 -17.38 -14.94
CA GLU A 491 -21.83 -17.52 -13.53
C GLU A 491 -20.33 -17.26 -13.30
N TYR A 492 -19.51 -17.46 -14.33
CA TYR A 492 -18.07 -17.27 -14.30
C TYR A 492 -17.56 -16.72 -15.63
N VAL A 493 -16.48 -15.96 -15.57
CA VAL A 493 -15.68 -15.55 -16.73
C VAL A 493 -14.22 -15.84 -16.44
N TYR A 494 -13.40 -15.95 -17.48
CA TYR A 494 -12.02 -16.38 -17.35
C TYR A 494 -11.08 -15.41 -18.07
N ILE A 495 -10.02 -14.99 -17.38
CA ILE A 495 -8.94 -14.18 -17.96
C ILE A 495 -7.65 -15.00 -17.98
N GLY A 496 -6.84 -14.87 -19.03
CA GLY A 496 -5.52 -15.48 -19.10
C GLY A 496 -4.67 -15.07 -17.90
N ALA A 497 -4.17 -16.05 -17.16
CA ALA A 497 -3.27 -15.81 -16.03
C ALA A 497 -1.97 -15.13 -16.48
N TYR A 498 -1.53 -15.40 -17.71
CA TYR A 498 -0.31 -14.88 -18.29
C TYR A 498 -0.57 -13.97 -19.50
N PRO A 499 0.37 -13.06 -19.82
CA PRO A 499 0.44 -12.43 -21.14
C PRO A 499 0.36 -13.46 -22.27
N GLY A 500 -0.24 -13.09 -23.40
CA GLY A 500 -0.56 -14.03 -24.47
C GLY A 500 0.66 -14.43 -25.30
N VAL A 501 0.64 -15.68 -25.75
CA VAL A 501 1.70 -16.28 -26.57
C VAL A 501 1.06 -16.89 -27.80
N ILE A 502 1.53 -16.55 -28.99
CA ILE A 502 1.07 -17.16 -30.24
C ILE A 502 1.88 -18.43 -30.48
N GLU A 503 1.19 -19.56 -30.60
CA GLU A 503 1.74 -20.81 -31.13
C GLU A 503 0.76 -21.43 -32.11
N ASP A 504 1.25 -21.89 -33.26
CA ASP A 504 0.45 -22.51 -34.32
C ASP A 504 -0.80 -21.68 -34.70
N ASP A 505 -0.65 -20.35 -34.83
CA ASP A 505 -1.72 -19.37 -35.12
C ASP A 505 -2.86 -19.34 -34.08
N VAL A 506 -2.54 -19.67 -32.83
CA VAL A 506 -3.45 -19.63 -31.67
C VAL A 506 -2.85 -18.80 -30.55
N LEU A 507 -3.62 -17.85 -30.01
CA LEU A 507 -3.21 -17.07 -28.83
C LEU A 507 -3.50 -17.89 -27.56
N LEU A 508 -2.46 -18.25 -26.83
CA LEU A 508 -2.50 -19.10 -25.64
C LEU A 508 -2.10 -18.32 -24.39
N SER A 509 -2.51 -18.82 -23.22
CA SER A 509 -2.03 -18.37 -21.90
C SER A 509 -1.32 -19.52 -21.21
N LYS A 510 0.01 -19.41 -21.01
CA LYS A 510 0.85 -20.44 -20.38
C LYS A 510 2.17 -19.87 -19.85
N ALA A 511 2.79 -20.56 -18.90
CA ALA A 511 4.08 -20.22 -18.30
C ALA A 511 5.28 -20.74 -19.11
N GLY A 512 6.46 -20.22 -18.79
CA GLY A 512 7.76 -20.71 -19.27
C GLY A 512 8.16 -20.23 -20.67
N VAL A 513 7.43 -19.28 -21.24
CA VAL A 513 7.63 -18.80 -22.61
C VAL A 513 7.67 -17.28 -22.67
N TYR A 514 8.31 -16.72 -23.69
CA TYR A 514 8.31 -15.27 -23.89
C TYR A 514 6.98 -14.84 -24.51
N PRO A 515 6.30 -13.79 -23.98
CA PRO A 515 5.07 -13.25 -24.56
C PRO A 515 5.26 -12.87 -26.03
N SER A 516 4.19 -13.01 -26.83
CA SER A 516 4.20 -12.59 -28.23
C SER A 516 3.79 -11.13 -28.34
N VAL A 517 4.75 -10.28 -28.72
CA VAL A 517 4.53 -8.86 -29.02
C VAL A 517 4.76 -8.58 -30.50
N ASN A 518 4.56 -7.32 -30.93
CA ASN A 518 4.60 -6.93 -32.34
C ASN A 518 3.55 -7.65 -33.20
N MET A 519 2.44 -8.07 -32.57
CA MET A 519 1.30 -8.65 -33.25
C MET A 519 0.39 -7.55 -33.81
N THR A 520 -0.27 -7.80 -34.95
CA THR A 520 -1.29 -6.86 -35.44
C THR A 520 -2.57 -6.97 -34.63
N TYR A 521 -3.38 -5.92 -34.65
CA TYR A 521 -4.69 -5.93 -34.00
C TYR A 521 -5.59 -7.04 -34.53
N ASP A 522 -5.59 -7.30 -35.83
CA ASP A 522 -6.40 -8.37 -36.42
C ASP A 522 -5.87 -9.76 -36.08
N ASP A 523 -4.54 -9.97 -36.12
CA ASP A 523 -3.92 -11.25 -35.73
C ASP A 523 -4.30 -11.62 -34.31
N MET A 524 -4.20 -10.67 -33.36
CA MET A 524 -4.60 -10.89 -31.97
C MET A 524 -6.05 -11.39 -31.85
N ARG A 525 -7.01 -10.71 -32.49
CA ARG A 525 -8.43 -11.10 -32.41
C ARG A 525 -8.68 -12.45 -33.08
N THR A 526 -8.06 -12.68 -34.23
CA THR A 526 -8.25 -13.90 -35.02
C THR A 526 -7.67 -15.10 -34.29
N MET A 527 -6.42 -15.02 -33.82
CA MET A 527 -5.71 -16.09 -33.14
C MET A 527 -6.31 -16.40 -31.76
N ALA A 528 -6.89 -15.42 -31.06
CA ALA A 528 -7.65 -15.69 -29.83
C ALA A 528 -8.89 -16.56 -30.11
N ARG A 529 -9.64 -16.26 -31.18
CA ARG A 529 -10.83 -17.04 -31.60
C ARG A 529 -10.48 -18.42 -32.15
N SER A 530 -9.24 -18.62 -32.62
CA SER A 530 -8.76 -19.92 -33.10
C SER A 530 -8.76 -21.00 -32.01
N ASN A 531 -8.80 -20.62 -30.72
CA ASN A 531 -8.94 -21.58 -29.61
C ASN A 531 -10.30 -22.32 -29.62
N GLY A 532 -11.36 -21.71 -30.15
CA GLY A 532 -12.71 -22.27 -30.13
C GLY A 532 -13.79 -21.26 -29.74
N GLU A 533 -15.03 -21.75 -29.65
CA GLU A 533 -16.17 -20.93 -29.20
C GLU A 533 -15.95 -20.45 -27.75
N GLY A 534 -16.38 -19.23 -27.44
CA GLY A 534 -16.17 -18.58 -26.13
C GLY A 534 -14.86 -17.79 -26.01
N TYR A 535 -13.78 -18.27 -26.63
CA TYR A 535 -12.47 -17.59 -26.59
C TYR A 535 -12.43 -16.31 -27.41
N ARG A 536 -11.76 -15.29 -26.87
CA ARG A 536 -11.54 -13.99 -27.49
C ARG A 536 -10.37 -13.26 -26.85
N ALA A 537 -9.89 -12.20 -27.49
CA ALA A 537 -8.93 -11.29 -26.87
C ALA A 537 -9.61 -10.54 -25.70
N LEU A 538 -8.82 -10.15 -24.70
CA LEU A 538 -9.26 -9.38 -23.53
C LEU A 538 -10.06 -8.15 -23.97
N GLY A 539 -11.30 -8.05 -23.51
CA GLY A 539 -12.19 -6.92 -23.80
C GLY A 539 -12.24 -5.89 -22.67
N TYR A 540 -12.79 -4.72 -22.96
CA TYR A 540 -12.91 -3.63 -21.98
C TYR A 540 -13.71 -4.04 -20.75
N ASN A 541 -14.81 -4.77 -20.91
CA ASN A 541 -15.67 -5.15 -19.78
C ASN A 541 -14.92 -6.02 -18.76
N MET A 542 -14.06 -6.94 -19.21
CA MET A 542 -13.21 -7.75 -18.32
C MET A 542 -12.19 -6.87 -17.60
N TYR A 543 -11.52 -5.96 -18.32
CA TYR A 543 -10.55 -5.05 -17.71
C TYR A 543 -11.20 -4.13 -16.66
N SER A 544 -12.38 -3.58 -16.97
CA SER A 544 -13.18 -2.77 -16.06
C SER A 544 -13.66 -3.56 -14.84
N ALA A 545 -14.03 -4.84 -14.99
CA ALA A 545 -14.37 -5.71 -13.87
C ALA A 545 -13.20 -5.83 -12.87
N ILE A 546 -11.98 -6.04 -13.38
CA ILE A 546 -10.75 -6.12 -12.57
C ILE A 546 -10.43 -4.79 -11.90
N GLN A 547 -10.58 -3.65 -12.60
CA GLN A 547 -10.42 -2.31 -12.00
C GLN A 547 -11.29 -2.15 -10.75
N LYS A 548 -12.56 -2.54 -10.81
CA LYS A 548 -13.48 -2.39 -9.67
C LYS A 548 -13.13 -3.32 -8.52
N LEU A 549 -12.78 -4.58 -8.82
CA LEU A 549 -12.29 -5.53 -7.81
C LEU A 549 -11.03 -5.02 -7.13
N PHE A 550 -10.09 -4.46 -7.89
CA PHE A 550 -8.85 -3.89 -7.37
C PHE A 550 -9.13 -2.68 -6.47
N LEU A 551 -10.01 -1.75 -6.86
CA LEU A 551 -10.34 -0.57 -6.04
C LEU A 551 -10.96 -0.96 -4.71
N VAL A 552 -11.94 -1.87 -4.73
CA VAL A 552 -12.62 -2.31 -3.50
C VAL A 552 -11.76 -3.26 -2.67
N GLU A 553 -10.78 -3.96 -3.24
CA GLU A 553 -9.84 -4.76 -2.47
C GLU A 553 -8.72 -3.92 -1.88
N THR A 554 -8.11 -3.01 -2.65
CA THR A 554 -6.89 -2.30 -2.23
C THR A 554 -7.16 -0.96 -1.57
N GLY A 555 -8.30 -0.34 -1.89
CA GLY A 555 -8.65 0.98 -1.37
C GLY A 555 -7.77 2.09 -1.93
N CYS A 556 -7.04 1.83 -3.02
CA CYS A 556 -6.10 2.77 -3.64
C CYS A 556 -6.42 2.94 -5.14
N LEU A 557 -6.53 4.20 -5.58
CA LEU A 557 -6.63 4.60 -6.97
C LEU A 557 -5.29 4.41 -7.71
N ASP A 558 -4.17 4.72 -7.06
CA ASP A 558 -2.84 4.57 -7.64
C ASP A 558 -2.35 3.12 -7.48
N SER A 559 -2.60 2.33 -8.52
CA SER A 559 -2.23 0.92 -8.55
C SER A 559 -0.71 0.69 -8.48
N THR A 560 0.07 1.55 -9.14
CA THR A 560 1.54 1.44 -9.23
C THR A 560 2.26 1.83 -7.95
N SER A 561 1.62 2.63 -7.09
CA SER A 561 2.09 2.85 -5.72
C SER A 561 2.14 1.55 -4.92
N LEU A 562 1.21 0.62 -5.17
CA LEU A 562 1.18 -0.69 -4.51
C LEU A 562 2.06 -1.70 -5.24
N MET A 563 1.91 -1.82 -6.56
CA MET A 563 2.63 -2.76 -7.41
C MET A 563 2.98 -2.07 -8.73
N ALA A 564 4.21 -1.61 -8.91
CA ALA A 564 4.61 -0.85 -10.10
C ALA A 564 4.60 -1.72 -11.36
N GLY A 565 5.00 -2.99 -11.25
CA GLY A 565 5.21 -3.87 -12.40
C GLY A 565 6.34 -3.41 -13.31
N GLU A 566 6.54 -4.09 -14.44
CA GLU A 566 7.67 -3.86 -15.36
C GLU A 566 7.41 -2.68 -16.31
N GLN A 567 7.56 -1.45 -15.82
CA GLN A 567 7.29 -0.20 -16.56
C GLN A 567 8.52 0.71 -16.67
N ASP A 568 9.62 0.43 -15.97
CA ASP A 568 10.88 1.17 -16.03
C ASP A 568 11.94 0.37 -16.78
N LEU A 569 11.58 -0.19 -17.93
CA LEU A 569 12.47 -1.03 -18.73
C LEU A 569 13.29 -0.22 -19.74
N TYR A 570 14.44 -0.77 -20.15
CA TYR A 570 15.28 -0.19 -21.18
C TYR A 570 14.79 -0.54 -22.59
N TYR A 571 14.02 0.36 -23.19
CA TYR A 571 13.70 0.30 -24.61
C TYR A 571 14.66 1.21 -25.39
N TYR A 572 15.34 0.65 -26.39
CA TYR A 572 16.39 1.29 -27.22
C TYR A 572 16.02 2.67 -27.83
N SER A 573 14.76 3.09 -27.77
CA SER A 573 14.23 4.21 -28.54
C SER A 573 14.62 5.61 -28.09
N GLN A 574 15.26 5.81 -26.94
CA GLN A 574 15.24 7.15 -26.33
C GLN A 574 16.56 7.67 -25.77
N ILE A 575 17.62 6.86 -25.75
CA ILE A 575 18.69 7.15 -24.78
C ILE A 575 20.03 7.29 -25.47
N LYS A 576 20.39 8.56 -25.68
CA LYS A 576 21.71 8.98 -26.11
C LYS A 576 22.49 9.48 -24.90
N ASP A 577 23.77 9.15 -24.84
CA ASP A 577 24.70 9.67 -23.85
C ASP A 577 24.87 11.19 -23.99
N TYR A 578 25.63 11.80 -23.07
CA TYR A 578 25.93 13.25 -23.10
C TYR A 578 26.67 13.71 -24.38
N ASN A 579 27.19 12.76 -25.17
CA ASN A 579 27.84 12.98 -26.47
C ASN A 579 26.94 12.63 -27.67
N ASN A 580 25.63 12.46 -27.44
CA ASN A 580 24.64 12.15 -28.46
C ASN A 580 24.86 10.78 -29.14
N LYS A 581 25.46 9.80 -28.44
CA LYS A 581 25.66 8.41 -28.88
C LYS A 581 24.67 7.47 -28.20
N ASN A 582 24.15 6.48 -28.93
CA ASN A 582 23.24 5.49 -28.36
C ASN A 582 23.95 4.65 -27.29
N THR A 583 23.30 4.45 -26.13
CA THR A 583 23.95 3.89 -24.93
C THR A 583 24.02 2.36 -24.91
N ALA A 584 23.05 1.66 -25.52
CA ALA A 584 23.00 0.19 -25.59
C ALA A 584 23.39 -0.41 -26.96
N ILE A 585 24.30 0.26 -27.69
CA ILE A 585 24.95 -0.32 -28.86
C ILE A 585 26.24 -1.00 -28.42
N ALA A 586 26.50 -2.19 -28.96
CA ALA A 586 27.74 -2.92 -28.78
C ALA A 586 28.94 -2.02 -29.12
N ILE A 587 29.90 -1.90 -28.20
CA ILE A 587 31.14 -1.15 -28.44
C ILE A 587 32.28 -2.04 -28.95
N GLN A 588 32.09 -3.36 -28.92
CA GLN A 588 33.07 -4.36 -29.33
C GLN A 588 32.41 -5.46 -30.17
N SER A 589 33.07 -5.89 -31.25
CA SER A 589 32.60 -7.02 -32.05
C SER A 589 33.10 -8.34 -31.44
N MET A 590 32.22 -9.32 -31.33
CA MET A 590 32.49 -10.65 -30.78
C MET A 590 31.77 -11.70 -31.62
N GLN A 591 32.46 -12.75 -32.05
CA GLN A 591 31.87 -13.80 -32.89
C GLN A 591 31.32 -14.93 -32.00
N GLY A 592 30.10 -15.41 -32.27
CA GLY A 592 29.47 -16.51 -31.54
C GLY A 592 29.54 -16.33 -30.02
N SER A 593 29.04 -15.22 -29.52
CA SER A 593 29.17 -14.80 -28.12
C SER A 593 27.84 -14.82 -27.37
N ASN A 594 27.92 -15.13 -26.08
CA ASN A 594 26.86 -14.93 -25.07
C ASN A 594 27.12 -13.67 -24.24
N LYS A 595 27.85 -12.72 -24.81
CA LYS A 595 28.28 -11.50 -24.15
C LYS A 595 28.16 -10.30 -25.08
N ILE A 596 27.68 -9.18 -24.55
CA ILE A 596 27.76 -7.86 -25.16
C ILE A 596 28.43 -6.89 -24.18
N VAL A 597 29.17 -5.93 -24.71
CA VAL A 597 29.72 -4.81 -23.93
C VAL A 597 29.12 -3.53 -24.49
N VAL A 598 28.52 -2.71 -23.63
CA VAL A 598 27.94 -1.40 -23.98
C VAL A 598 28.46 -0.31 -23.04
N ASN A 599 28.12 0.96 -23.31
CA ASN A 599 28.58 2.05 -22.43
C ASN A 599 27.80 2.03 -21.12
N ASP A 600 28.49 2.33 -20.01
CA ASP A 600 27.83 2.54 -18.74
C ASP A 600 27.11 3.88 -18.73
N PHE A 601 25.83 3.86 -18.40
CA PHE A 601 24.92 5.00 -18.45
C PHE A 601 23.67 4.71 -17.62
N TYR A 602 23.05 5.76 -17.05
CA TYR A 602 21.89 5.64 -16.15
C TYR A 602 20.77 4.74 -16.68
N ALA A 603 20.59 4.69 -17.99
CA ALA A 603 19.54 3.89 -18.59
C ALA A 603 19.91 2.42 -18.77
N THR A 604 21.18 2.13 -19.03
CA THR A 604 21.65 0.76 -19.19
C THR A 604 21.80 0.07 -17.83
N GLU A 605 21.80 0.82 -16.71
CA GLU A 605 21.62 0.29 -15.35
C GLU A 605 20.28 -0.43 -15.14
N LYS A 606 19.29 -0.23 -16.03
CA LYS A 606 18.01 -0.97 -16.01
C LYS A 606 18.13 -2.38 -16.59
N LEU A 607 19.26 -2.70 -17.21
CA LEU A 607 19.57 -4.04 -17.70
C LEU A 607 20.27 -4.79 -16.56
N GLU A 608 19.50 -5.56 -15.81
CA GLU A 608 19.97 -6.30 -14.63
C GLU A 608 19.86 -7.83 -14.83
N GLU A 609 20.46 -8.61 -13.92
CA GLU A 609 20.32 -10.07 -13.93
C GLU A 609 18.83 -10.46 -13.94
N GLY A 610 18.46 -11.46 -14.74
CA GLY A 610 17.07 -11.89 -14.90
C GLY A 610 16.27 -11.06 -15.90
N THR A 611 16.76 -9.91 -16.40
CA THR A 611 16.05 -9.12 -17.42
C THR A 611 15.94 -9.88 -18.74
N SER A 612 14.74 -9.94 -19.30
CA SER A 612 14.48 -10.45 -20.66
C SER A 612 14.93 -9.43 -21.70
N VAL A 613 15.68 -9.87 -22.71
CA VAL A 613 16.26 -9.00 -23.75
C VAL A 613 16.19 -9.61 -25.14
N VAL A 614 16.27 -8.74 -26.14
CA VAL A 614 16.46 -9.10 -27.55
C VAL A 614 17.62 -8.31 -28.14
N PHE A 615 18.23 -8.88 -29.19
CA PHE A 615 19.33 -8.27 -29.91
C PHE A 615 18.89 -7.85 -31.32
N LEU A 616 18.99 -6.56 -31.62
CA LEU A 616 18.51 -5.95 -32.85
C LEU A 616 19.67 -5.38 -33.66
N ASN A 617 19.46 -5.19 -34.97
CA ASN A 617 20.39 -4.40 -35.79
C ASN A 617 20.04 -2.91 -35.68
N ALA A 618 21.01 -2.03 -35.44
CA ALA A 618 20.82 -0.60 -35.28
C ALA A 618 20.11 0.08 -36.47
N SER A 619 20.33 -0.40 -37.71
CA SER A 619 19.62 0.13 -38.89
C SER A 619 18.13 -0.23 -38.90
N ASP A 620 17.80 -1.42 -38.39
CA ASP A 620 16.43 -1.94 -38.33
C ASP A 620 15.70 -1.44 -37.07
N GLY A 621 16.43 -1.25 -35.97
CA GLY A 621 15.91 -0.70 -34.73
C GLY A 621 15.47 0.76 -34.87
N TRP A 622 16.20 1.58 -35.65
CA TRP A 622 15.78 2.97 -35.93
C TRP A 622 14.54 3.03 -36.83
N ALA A 623 14.47 2.20 -37.88
CA ALA A 623 13.32 2.13 -38.79
C ALA A 623 12.05 1.61 -38.10
N ALA A 624 12.18 0.61 -37.22
CA ALA A 624 11.06 0.06 -36.45
C ALA A 624 10.47 1.03 -35.41
N LEU A 625 11.20 2.08 -35.05
CA LEU A 625 10.77 3.10 -34.10
C LEU A 625 10.28 4.38 -34.78
N GLU A 626 10.85 4.79 -35.93
CA GLU A 626 10.35 5.93 -36.71
C GLU A 626 8.99 5.65 -37.38
N ASP A 627 8.73 4.41 -37.82
CA ASP A 627 7.40 4.02 -38.32
C ASP A 627 6.35 3.91 -37.20
N ALA A 628 6.77 3.91 -35.92
CA ALA A 628 5.86 3.91 -34.77
C ALA A 628 5.25 5.30 -34.45
N GLY A 629 5.71 6.37 -35.12
CA GLY A 629 5.24 7.75 -34.93
C GLY A 629 4.37 8.32 -36.08
N GLY A 630 4.09 7.55 -37.13
CA GLY A 630 3.39 8.05 -38.32
C GLY A 630 2.06 7.34 -38.60
N PRO A 631 0.92 8.03 -38.69
CA PRO A 631 -0.39 7.43 -39.04
C PRO A 631 -0.50 6.95 -40.50
N ASN A 632 0.61 6.77 -41.23
CA ASN A 632 0.64 6.54 -42.68
C ASN A 632 1.75 5.58 -43.18
N GLY A 633 2.42 4.81 -42.32
CA GLY A 633 3.40 3.80 -42.75
C GLY A 633 2.70 2.54 -43.27
N THR A 634 2.69 2.32 -44.59
CA THR A 634 2.04 1.16 -45.23
C THR A 634 2.93 -0.09 -45.32
N ASP A 635 4.17 -0.01 -44.85
CA ASP A 635 5.12 -1.12 -44.87
C ASP A 635 5.32 -1.63 -43.44
N LYS A 636 5.08 -2.93 -43.22
CA LYS A 636 5.25 -3.59 -41.92
C LYS A 636 6.66 -3.31 -41.37
N PRO A 637 6.84 -2.61 -40.23
CA PRO A 637 8.14 -2.56 -39.59
C PRO A 637 8.43 -3.95 -39.02
N LYS A 638 9.09 -4.79 -39.81
CA LYS A 638 9.60 -6.09 -39.35
C LYS A 638 10.84 -5.84 -38.53
N LEU A 639 10.71 -5.89 -37.21
CA LEU A 639 11.86 -5.96 -36.33
C LEU A 639 12.60 -7.27 -36.59
N LYS A 640 13.90 -7.17 -36.82
CA LYS A 640 14.76 -8.30 -37.17
C LYS A 640 15.72 -8.57 -36.01
N ALA A 641 15.67 -9.78 -35.46
CA ALA A 641 16.65 -10.22 -34.49
C ALA A 641 17.98 -10.58 -35.18
N VAL A 642 19.11 -10.34 -34.52
CA VAL A 642 20.44 -10.69 -35.05
C VAL A 642 20.71 -12.20 -34.89
N ARG A 643 21.09 -12.88 -35.99
CA ARG A 643 21.69 -14.24 -35.98
C ARG A 643 22.94 -14.32 -36.86
N ASN A 644 23.72 -15.38 -36.67
CA ASN A 644 25.02 -15.62 -37.32
C ASN A 644 24.95 -15.52 -38.86
N GLU A 645 26.06 -15.13 -39.49
CA GLU A 645 26.16 -14.64 -40.89
C GLU A 645 25.62 -15.55 -42.03
N ASP A 646 25.13 -16.76 -41.72
CA ASP A 646 24.76 -17.80 -42.69
C ASP A 646 23.29 -18.29 -42.61
N GLU A 647 22.43 -17.75 -41.74
CA GLU A 647 21.01 -18.14 -41.61
C GLU A 647 20.03 -17.01 -41.98
N GLU A 648 18.92 -17.34 -42.64
CA GLU A 648 17.93 -16.41 -43.20
C GLU A 648 17.32 -15.44 -42.16
N GLU A 649 16.83 -14.30 -42.66
CA GLU A 649 16.17 -13.20 -41.93
C GLU A 649 14.85 -13.67 -41.26
N TYR A 650 14.64 -13.41 -39.96
CA TYR A 650 13.38 -13.75 -39.27
C TYR A 650 12.78 -12.59 -38.44
N GLU A 651 11.45 -12.65 -38.26
CA GLU A 651 10.67 -11.84 -37.32
C GLU A 651 11.05 -12.19 -35.87
N ILE A 652 10.85 -11.28 -34.91
CA ILE A 652 11.09 -11.57 -33.48
C ILE A 652 10.09 -12.64 -33.03
N GLU A 653 10.50 -13.90 -33.08
CA GLU A 653 9.83 -15.01 -32.42
C GLU A 653 10.55 -15.35 -31.10
N GLY A 654 9.84 -15.91 -30.12
CA GLY A 654 10.34 -16.19 -28.76
C GLY A 654 11.65 -16.99 -28.67
N GLY A 655 12.13 -17.61 -29.76
CA GLY A 655 13.46 -18.27 -29.84
C GLY A 655 14.66 -17.32 -30.00
N ALA A 656 14.45 -16.04 -30.31
CA ALA A 656 15.50 -15.01 -30.39
C ALA A 656 15.73 -14.24 -29.08
N CYS A 657 14.79 -14.34 -28.14
CA CYS A 657 14.85 -13.70 -26.83
C CYS A 657 15.88 -14.38 -25.93
N ARG A 658 16.45 -13.64 -25.00
CA ARG A 658 17.46 -14.07 -24.03
C ARG A 658 17.15 -13.53 -22.66
N GLU A 659 17.74 -14.14 -21.64
CA GLU A 659 17.75 -13.64 -20.27
C GLU A 659 19.18 -13.25 -19.90
N ILE A 660 19.33 -12.09 -19.26
CA ILE A 660 20.61 -11.64 -18.71
C ILE A 660 20.98 -12.54 -17.52
N THR A 661 22.19 -13.09 -17.54
CA THR A 661 22.70 -14.00 -16.51
C THR A 661 23.72 -13.36 -15.58
N SER A 662 24.34 -12.25 -15.99
CA SER A 662 25.13 -11.40 -15.10
C SER A 662 25.44 -10.05 -15.76
N VAL A 663 25.69 -9.05 -14.93
CA VAL A 663 26.13 -7.71 -15.33
C VAL A 663 27.33 -7.30 -14.50
N GLU A 664 28.38 -6.81 -15.15
CA GLU A 664 29.60 -6.29 -14.51
C GLU A 664 29.89 -4.87 -15.04
N THR A 665 30.23 -3.92 -14.15
CA THR A 665 30.64 -2.55 -14.53
C THR A 665 32.11 -2.28 -14.18
N ASP A 666 32.80 -1.50 -15.01
CA ASP A 666 34.16 -0.99 -14.74
C ASP A 666 34.22 0.54 -14.58
N GLY A 667 33.07 1.22 -14.43
CA GLY A 667 32.97 2.68 -14.29
C GLY A 667 33.01 3.45 -15.61
N GLY A 668 32.90 2.75 -16.75
CA GLY A 668 32.72 3.35 -18.07
C GLY A 668 32.01 2.44 -19.08
N HIS A 669 32.03 1.14 -18.84
CA HIS A 669 31.36 0.12 -19.64
C HIS A 669 30.64 -0.89 -18.76
N ILE A 670 29.55 -1.45 -19.29
CA ILE A 670 28.89 -2.62 -18.72
C ILE A 670 29.11 -3.84 -19.62
N GLU A 671 29.52 -4.94 -19.01
CA GLU A 671 29.61 -6.27 -19.59
C GLU A 671 28.35 -7.04 -19.20
N ILE A 672 27.55 -7.43 -20.20
CA ILE A 672 26.29 -8.16 -20.01
C ILE A 672 26.45 -9.56 -20.59
N ASN A 673 26.28 -10.57 -19.74
CA ASN A 673 26.23 -11.97 -20.15
C ASN A 673 24.78 -12.44 -20.26
N PHE A 674 24.47 -13.31 -21.21
CA PHE A 674 23.10 -13.76 -21.48
C PHE A 674 23.03 -15.24 -21.87
N ASP A 675 21.85 -15.85 -21.70
CA ASP A 675 21.63 -17.27 -21.94
C ASP A 675 21.52 -17.64 -23.45
N GLY A 676 21.03 -18.84 -23.76
CA GLY A 676 20.70 -19.28 -25.11
C GLY A 676 21.88 -19.48 -26.08
N GLU A 677 21.57 -19.71 -27.36
CA GLU A 677 22.59 -19.92 -28.39
C GLU A 677 23.42 -18.65 -28.62
N PRO A 678 24.75 -18.75 -28.75
CA PRO A 678 25.63 -17.61 -28.99
C PRO A 678 25.32 -16.89 -30.32
N ILE A 679 25.46 -15.56 -30.34
CA ILE A 679 25.22 -14.72 -31.51
C ILE A 679 26.46 -13.90 -31.90
N ASP A 680 26.53 -13.50 -33.17
CA ASP A 680 27.53 -12.56 -33.64
C ASP A 680 27.17 -11.12 -33.20
N ILE A 681 28.03 -10.55 -32.35
CA ILE A 681 27.96 -9.16 -31.89
C ILE A 681 28.85 -8.31 -32.79
N ARG A 682 28.31 -7.19 -33.29
CA ARG A 682 29.02 -6.25 -34.15
C ARG A 682 29.04 -4.86 -33.54
N ALA A 683 30.23 -4.34 -33.29
CA ALA A 683 30.42 -3.00 -32.75
C ALA A 683 29.74 -1.95 -33.64
N GLY A 684 28.94 -1.07 -33.04
CA GLY A 684 28.21 -0.02 -33.76
C GLY A 684 26.93 -0.49 -34.46
N GLU A 685 26.64 -1.80 -34.49
CA GLU A 685 25.50 -2.37 -35.21
C GLU A 685 24.56 -3.17 -34.29
N THR A 686 25.09 -4.00 -33.40
CA THR A 686 24.25 -4.81 -32.50
C THR A 686 23.74 -3.95 -31.35
N VAL A 687 22.43 -3.98 -31.15
CA VAL A 687 21.69 -3.27 -30.10
C VAL A 687 21.12 -4.29 -29.13
N ILE A 688 21.17 -4.00 -27.83
CA ILE A 688 20.39 -4.71 -26.82
C ILE A 688 19.18 -3.87 -26.40
N ALA A 689 18.02 -4.50 -26.25
CA ALA A 689 16.79 -3.89 -25.77
C ALA A 689 16.05 -4.85 -24.84
N SER A 690 15.32 -4.32 -23.85
CA SER A 690 14.41 -5.12 -23.03
C SER A 690 13.29 -5.73 -23.89
N TYR A 691 12.85 -6.90 -23.45
CA TYR A 691 11.72 -7.65 -23.98
C TYR A 691 10.80 -8.00 -22.80
N PRO A 692 9.48 -8.17 -23.00
CA PRO A 692 8.59 -8.65 -21.94
C PRO A 692 9.14 -9.88 -21.19
N SER A 693 8.94 -9.91 -19.88
CA SER A 693 9.40 -11.04 -19.05
C SER A 693 8.79 -12.36 -19.49
N LYS A 694 9.58 -13.43 -19.35
CA LYS A 694 9.09 -14.79 -19.57
C LYS A 694 7.88 -15.04 -18.65
N THR A 695 6.81 -15.56 -19.22
CA THR A 695 5.58 -15.83 -18.47
C THR A 695 5.83 -16.85 -17.35
N GLY A 696 5.12 -16.71 -16.24
CA GLY A 696 5.23 -17.60 -15.09
C GLY A 696 6.34 -17.27 -14.11
N LYS A 697 7.14 -16.22 -14.33
CA LYS A 697 8.17 -15.76 -13.37
C LYS A 697 7.58 -15.45 -12.00
N THR A 698 6.35 -14.92 -11.95
CA THR A 698 5.68 -14.62 -10.67
C THR A 698 5.20 -15.87 -9.93
N GLY A 699 5.43 -17.07 -10.48
CA GLY A 699 5.24 -18.35 -9.79
C GLY A 699 6.15 -18.50 -8.56
N GLU A 700 7.23 -17.72 -8.47
CA GLU A 700 8.11 -17.66 -7.28
C GLU A 700 7.43 -17.00 -6.07
N ILE A 701 6.39 -16.19 -6.31
CA ILE A 701 5.56 -15.61 -5.26
C ILE A 701 4.55 -16.66 -4.83
N SER A 702 4.65 -17.17 -3.61
CA SER A 702 3.80 -18.26 -3.12
C SER A 702 2.33 -17.87 -2.91
N TYR A 703 2.05 -16.58 -2.75
CA TYR A 703 0.72 -16.01 -2.55
C TYR A 703 0.15 -15.44 -3.86
N CYS A 704 -1.17 -15.26 -3.97
CA CYS A 704 -1.84 -14.90 -5.23
C CYS A 704 -1.67 -13.43 -5.64
N THR A 705 -1.23 -12.55 -4.75
CA THR A 705 -1.00 -11.13 -5.03
C THR A 705 0.36 -10.69 -4.48
N GLY A 706 1.17 -10.02 -5.30
CA GLY A 706 2.49 -9.54 -4.87
C GLY A 706 3.41 -9.20 -6.04
N TYR A 707 4.63 -8.73 -5.74
CA TYR A 707 5.68 -8.46 -6.72
C TYR A 707 6.98 -9.22 -6.41
N LEU A 708 7.83 -9.36 -7.43
CA LEU A 708 9.18 -9.93 -7.31
C LEU A 708 10.18 -8.86 -6.89
N GLU A 709 11.11 -9.20 -5.99
CA GLU A 709 12.30 -8.44 -5.60
C GLU A 709 12.04 -7.02 -5.04
N SER A 710 11.58 -6.09 -5.86
CA SER A 710 11.35 -4.71 -5.44
C SER A 710 10.25 -3.99 -6.23
N ASN A 711 9.66 -2.96 -5.61
CA ASN A 711 8.65 -2.12 -6.25
C ASN A 711 9.26 -0.97 -7.10
N ASN A 712 10.39 -1.23 -7.77
CA ASN A 712 11.17 -0.21 -8.48
C ASN A 712 10.70 0.03 -9.93
N GLY A 713 9.68 -0.70 -10.41
CA GLY A 713 9.19 -0.60 -11.78
C GLY A 713 9.88 -1.55 -12.78
N ARG A 714 10.79 -2.42 -12.35
CA ARG A 714 11.59 -3.29 -13.23
C ARG A 714 11.24 -4.77 -13.11
N HIS A 715 10.47 -5.12 -12.08
CA HIS A 715 10.13 -6.51 -11.77
C HIS A 715 8.65 -6.80 -11.96
N GLY A 716 8.35 -8.04 -12.36
CA GLY A 716 7.00 -8.55 -12.55
C GLY A 716 6.21 -8.64 -11.25
N PHE A 717 4.89 -8.61 -11.39
CA PHE A 717 3.95 -8.77 -10.28
C PHE A 717 2.75 -9.60 -10.71
N LYS A 718 1.97 -10.07 -9.75
CA LYS A 718 0.66 -10.66 -10.02
C LYS A 718 -0.38 -10.13 -9.05
N TYR A 719 -1.62 -10.04 -9.53
CA TYR A 719 -2.79 -9.70 -8.75
C TYR A 719 -3.82 -10.81 -8.90
N ARG A 720 -4.20 -11.47 -7.80
CA ARG A 720 -5.16 -12.59 -7.80
C ARG A 720 -4.82 -13.67 -8.86
N ASN A 721 -3.53 -14.03 -8.95
CA ASN A 721 -2.91 -14.93 -9.92
C ASN A 721 -2.86 -14.46 -11.39
N ILE A 722 -3.21 -13.19 -11.66
CA ILE A 722 -3.06 -12.57 -12.98
C ILE A 722 -1.69 -11.90 -13.02
N GLU A 723 -0.74 -12.51 -13.72
CA GLU A 723 0.61 -12.02 -13.90
C GLU A 723 0.65 -10.84 -14.87
N ASN A 724 1.40 -9.79 -14.49
CA ASN A 724 1.65 -8.59 -15.28
C ASN A 724 0.36 -8.05 -15.89
N LEU A 725 -0.63 -7.80 -15.04
CA LEU A 725 -1.93 -7.22 -15.43
C LEU A 725 -1.79 -5.88 -16.17
N TYR A 726 -0.71 -5.17 -15.86
CA TYR A 726 -0.17 -4.02 -16.58
C TYR A 726 1.36 -4.08 -16.51
N GLY A 727 2.05 -3.24 -17.30
CA GLY A 727 3.50 -3.34 -17.48
C GLY A 727 3.92 -4.61 -18.23
N SER A 728 5.23 -4.77 -18.47
CA SER A 728 5.86 -5.82 -19.29
C SER A 728 5.54 -5.74 -20.79
N GLU A 729 4.26 -5.62 -21.14
CA GLU A 729 3.75 -5.33 -22.48
C GLU A 729 2.59 -4.32 -22.41
N MET A 730 2.25 -3.72 -23.55
CA MET A 730 1.00 -2.98 -23.73
C MET A 730 -0.04 -3.93 -24.31
N THR A 731 -1.07 -4.25 -23.53
CA THR A 731 -2.11 -5.20 -23.94
C THR A 731 -3.16 -4.48 -24.79
N MET A 732 -3.36 -4.94 -26.03
CA MET A 732 -4.45 -4.46 -26.87
C MET A 732 -5.78 -5.03 -26.40
N LEU A 733 -6.81 -4.19 -26.31
CA LEU A 733 -8.17 -4.62 -25.98
C LEU A 733 -8.93 -4.98 -27.26
N GLY A 734 -9.70 -6.08 -27.21
CA GLY A 734 -10.54 -6.54 -28.31
C GLY A 734 -11.52 -5.48 -28.82
N ALA A 735 -12.15 -5.75 -29.98
CA ALA A 735 -12.97 -4.76 -30.69
C ALA A 735 -14.40 -4.62 -30.11
N ASP A 736 -14.53 -4.66 -28.79
CA ASP A 736 -15.77 -4.41 -28.06
C ASP A 736 -15.88 -2.98 -27.54
N SER A 737 -14.86 -2.15 -27.77
CA SER A 737 -14.87 -0.73 -27.42
C SER A 737 -13.92 0.11 -28.26
N TYR A 738 -14.28 1.36 -28.52
CA TYR A 738 -13.47 2.32 -29.28
C TYR A 738 -13.87 3.76 -28.95
N ILE A 739 -13.06 4.71 -29.40
CA ILE A 739 -13.36 6.15 -29.32
C ILE A 739 -13.48 6.74 -30.71
N LYS A 740 -14.50 7.57 -30.90
CA LYS A 740 -14.77 8.26 -32.16
C LYS A 740 -15.29 9.66 -31.86
N ASP A 741 -14.60 10.67 -32.37
CA ASP A 741 -14.95 12.09 -32.16
C ASP A 741 -15.14 12.48 -30.67
N GLY A 742 -14.34 11.91 -29.77
CA GLY A 742 -14.45 12.13 -28.32
C GLY A 742 -15.63 11.42 -27.64
N THR A 743 -16.36 10.54 -28.35
CA THR A 743 -17.37 9.65 -27.77
C THR A 743 -16.77 8.26 -27.58
N PHE A 744 -16.93 7.70 -26.38
CA PHE A 744 -16.62 6.30 -26.12
C PHE A 744 -17.80 5.42 -26.52
N CYS A 745 -17.56 4.48 -27.42
CA CYS A 745 -18.51 3.49 -27.87
C CYS A 745 -18.09 2.11 -27.36
N PHE A 746 -19.04 1.29 -26.91
CA PHE A 746 -18.76 -0.04 -26.39
C PHE A 746 -19.94 -1.00 -26.62
N ILE A 747 -19.66 -2.31 -26.53
CA ILE A 747 -20.68 -3.36 -26.62
C ILE A 747 -21.16 -3.71 -25.21
N ASP A 748 -22.47 -3.58 -24.98
CA ASP A 748 -23.10 -3.93 -23.70
C ASP A 748 -23.31 -5.44 -23.52
N GLY A 749 -23.88 -5.82 -22.38
CA GLY A 749 -24.18 -7.22 -22.06
C GLY A 749 -25.18 -7.90 -23.01
N ASN A 750 -26.02 -7.14 -23.71
CA ASN A 750 -26.96 -7.65 -24.72
C ASN A 750 -26.30 -7.84 -26.09
N GLY A 751 -25.04 -7.40 -26.24
CA GLY A 751 -24.35 -7.40 -27.53
C GLY A 751 -24.75 -6.23 -28.42
N GLU A 752 -25.32 -5.17 -27.86
CA GLU A 752 -25.68 -3.94 -28.57
C GLU A 752 -24.60 -2.87 -28.36
N GLU A 753 -24.35 -2.09 -29.41
CA GLU A 753 -23.43 -0.95 -29.34
C GLU A 753 -24.11 0.21 -28.61
N GLN A 754 -23.40 0.77 -27.63
CA GLN A 754 -23.82 1.89 -26.81
C GLN A 754 -22.81 3.02 -26.91
N GLU A 755 -23.29 4.24 -26.71
CA GLU A 755 -22.47 5.45 -26.57
C GLU A 755 -22.54 5.93 -25.12
N LEU A 756 -21.39 6.23 -24.54
CA LEU A 756 -21.31 6.80 -23.21
C LEU A 756 -21.74 8.28 -23.24
N ASP A 757 -22.60 8.70 -22.30
CA ASP A 757 -22.96 10.13 -22.12
C ASP A 757 -21.85 10.91 -21.40
N ALA A 758 -20.65 10.88 -21.96
CA ALA A 758 -19.49 11.62 -21.49
C ALA A 758 -18.55 11.95 -22.66
N PHE A 759 -18.04 13.18 -22.68
CA PHE A 759 -17.04 13.59 -23.66
C PHE A 759 -15.64 13.22 -23.16
N ILE A 760 -14.90 12.48 -23.99
CA ILE A 760 -13.52 12.06 -23.73
C ILE A 760 -12.56 13.08 -24.36
N PRO A 761 -11.81 13.86 -23.56
CA PRO A 761 -10.97 14.92 -24.10
C PRO A 761 -9.73 14.39 -24.85
N GLU A 762 -9.47 14.98 -26.01
CA GLU A 762 -8.23 14.77 -26.75
C GLU A 762 -7.03 15.40 -26.02
N GLN A 763 -5.90 14.70 -26.08
CA GLN A 763 -4.62 15.13 -25.51
C GLN A 763 -3.76 15.78 -26.59
N ASN A 764 -3.35 17.04 -26.35
CA ASN A 764 -2.52 17.82 -27.26
C ASN A 764 -1.02 17.70 -26.95
N MET A 765 -0.55 16.48 -26.66
CA MET A 765 0.87 16.20 -26.42
C MET A 765 1.38 15.16 -27.41
N GLY A 766 2.65 15.27 -27.82
CA GLY A 766 3.30 14.24 -28.64
C GLY A 766 3.84 13.12 -27.76
N LEU A 767 3.51 11.86 -28.07
CA LEU A 767 4.05 10.67 -27.41
C LEU A 767 5.32 10.10 -28.08
N ASP A 768 5.85 10.76 -29.13
CA ASP A 768 6.90 10.24 -30.02
C ASP A 768 8.28 9.96 -29.35
N GLY A 769 8.36 9.92 -28.03
CA GLY A 769 9.62 9.66 -27.32
C GLY A 769 9.45 9.35 -25.85
N GLY A 770 8.34 8.68 -25.47
CA GLY A 770 8.04 8.43 -24.06
C GLY A 770 7.71 9.72 -23.32
N ILE A 771 7.24 9.60 -22.09
CA ILE A 771 7.23 10.74 -21.18
C ILE A 771 8.69 10.96 -20.80
N SER A 772 9.46 11.63 -21.67
CA SER A 772 10.81 12.06 -21.32
C SER A 772 10.74 12.87 -20.01
N GLU A 773 11.82 12.83 -19.23
CA GLU A 773 11.96 13.51 -17.93
C GLU A 773 11.60 15.02 -17.97
N HIS A 774 11.41 15.59 -19.17
CA HIS A 774 11.14 17.00 -19.46
C HIS A 774 9.66 17.36 -19.73
N ASN A 775 8.74 16.39 -19.77
CA ASN A 775 7.32 16.69 -20.04
C ASN A 775 6.51 16.83 -18.74
N ASN A 776 5.72 17.91 -18.65
CA ASN A 776 4.74 18.11 -17.60
C ASN A 776 3.62 17.06 -17.75
N THR A 777 3.74 15.94 -17.03
CA THR A 777 2.80 14.82 -17.06
C THR A 777 1.40 15.20 -16.60
N ASN A 778 1.26 16.33 -15.91
CA ASN A 778 0.01 16.71 -15.29
C ASN A 778 -1.12 16.87 -16.32
N ASP A 779 -0.80 17.27 -17.55
CA ASP A 779 -1.79 17.46 -18.61
C ASP A 779 -2.48 16.17 -19.06
N ILE A 780 -1.90 14.99 -18.76
CA ILE A 780 -2.43 13.67 -19.14
C ILE A 780 -2.75 12.75 -17.97
N CYS A 781 -2.25 13.04 -16.76
CA CYS A 781 -2.56 12.27 -15.56
C CYS A 781 -4.05 12.39 -15.20
N ILE A 782 -4.66 11.24 -14.92
CA ILE A 782 -6.10 11.10 -14.73
C ILE A 782 -6.49 11.62 -13.36
N LYS A 783 -7.39 12.59 -13.37
CA LYS A 783 -8.00 13.15 -12.16
C LYS A 783 -9.38 12.56 -11.89
N LYS A 784 -10.17 12.34 -12.94
CA LYS A 784 -11.55 11.87 -12.81
C LYS A 784 -11.97 10.94 -13.94
N MET A 785 -12.74 9.91 -13.57
CA MET A 785 -13.43 9.00 -14.49
C MET A 785 -14.87 9.45 -14.76
N SER A 786 -15.40 9.10 -15.93
CA SER A 786 -16.77 9.35 -16.38
C SER A 786 -17.78 8.73 -15.43
N TYR A 787 -18.99 9.29 -15.35
CA TYR A 787 -20.13 8.67 -14.70
C TYR A 787 -21.38 8.88 -15.55
N ASP A 788 -22.01 7.79 -15.98
CA ASP A 788 -23.28 7.75 -16.72
C ASP A 788 -24.25 6.87 -15.92
N GLU A 789 -25.42 7.41 -15.56
CA GLU A 789 -26.43 6.69 -14.76
C GLU A 789 -26.99 5.46 -15.50
N ASN A 790 -26.97 5.44 -16.84
CA ASN A 790 -27.43 4.29 -17.63
C ASN A 790 -26.36 3.21 -17.74
N PHE A 791 -25.09 3.59 -17.63
CA PHE A 791 -23.93 2.70 -17.73
C PHE A 791 -22.96 2.93 -16.57
N PRO A 792 -23.41 2.75 -15.32
CA PRO A 792 -22.65 3.16 -14.13
C PRO A 792 -21.36 2.36 -13.96
N THR A 793 -21.22 1.20 -14.60
CA THR A 793 -20.02 0.35 -14.54
C THR A 793 -18.91 0.77 -15.49
N VAL A 794 -19.17 1.71 -16.41
CA VAL A 794 -18.20 2.22 -17.40
C VAL A 794 -17.41 3.39 -16.80
N MET A 795 -16.09 3.25 -16.80
CA MET A 795 -15.13 4.23 -16.27
C MET A 795 -14.16 4.61 -17.39
N MET A 796 -14.29 5.83 -17.91
CA MET A 796 -13.39 6.41 -18.92
C MET A 796 -12.80 7.73 -18.42
N PRO A 797 -11.52 8.03 -18.67
CA PRO A 797 -10.93 9.30 -18.23
C PRO A 797 -11.59 10.52 -18.87
N VAL A 798 -12.03 11.49 -18.06
CA VAL A 798 -12.75 12.71 -18.52
C VAL A 798 -12.18 14.01 -17.97
N GLU A 799 -11.40 13.97 -16.89
CA GLU A 799 -10.71 15.14 -16.33
C GLU A 799 -9.25 14.79 -16.04
N PHE A 800 -8.36 15.71 -16.41
CA PHE A 800 -6.90 15.60 -16.26
C PHE A 800 -6.38 16.77 -15.43
N GLY A 801 -5.06 16.80 -15.18
CA GLY A 801 -4.44 17.78 -14.28
C GLY A 801 -4.08 17.20 -12.91
N ALA A 802 -4.13 15.88 -12.75
CA ALA A 802 -3.51 15.19 -11.62
C ALA A 802 -1.98 15.20 -11.77
N SER A 803 -1.26 14.62 -10.82
CA SER A 803 0.17 14.28 -10.98
C SER A 803 0.34 12.77 -10.98
N VAL A 804 1.52 12.26 -11.35
CA VAL A 804 1.84 10.82 -11.23
C VAL A 804 1.93 10.35 -9.76
N TYR A 805 1.71 11.27 -8.81
CA TYR A 805 1.79 11.05 -7.37
C TYR A 805 0.45 11.28 -6.67
N SER A 806 -0.64 11.52 -7.41
CA SER A 806 -1.95 11.84 -6.82
C SER A 806 -3.07 11.23 -7.66
N TRP A 807 -4.26 11.13 -7.06
CA TRP A 807 -5.43 10.55 -7.73
C TRP A 807 -5.12 9.13 -8.24
N TYR A 808 -5.31 8.87 -9.53
CA TYR A 808 -5.01 7.59 -10.14
C TYR A 808 -3.52 7.35 -10.37
N GLY A 809 -2.67 8.39 -10.41
CA GLY A 809 -1.25 8.28 -10.75
C GLY A 809 -0.96 7.85 -12.20
N ASP A 810 -1.98 7.34 -12.89
CA ASP A 810 -1.96 6.84 -14.27
C ASP A 810 -2.34 7.95 -15.25
N TYR A 811 -1.86 7.86 -16.49
CA TYR A 811 -2.24 8.80 -17.55
C TYR A 811 -3.19 8.19 -18.57
N TYR A 812 -3.76 9.08 -19.39
CA TYR A 812 -4.58 8.71 -20.52
C TYR A 812 -4.05 9.35 -21.80
N TYR A 813 -4.20 8.67 -22.93
CA TYR A 813 -3.88 9.26 -24.22
C TYR A 813 -4.91 8.96 -25.30
N TYR A 814 -5.41 10.02 -25.92
CA TYR A 814 -6.25 9.97 -27.11
C TYR A 814 -5.97 11.16 -27.99
N ARG A 815 -5.79 10.93 -29.29
CA ARG A 815 -5.64 12.00 -30.27
C ARG A 815 -6.41 11.64 -31.53
N SER A 816 -7.46 12.41 -31.81
CA SER A 816 -8.22 12.23 -33.05
C SER A 816 -7.42 12.77 -34.22
N SER A 817 -7.41 12.04 -35.33
CA SER A 817 -7.01 12.61 -36.63
C SER A 817 -8.17 13.39 -37.24
N ASP A 818 -7.87 14.30 -38.17
CA ASP A 818 -8.89 15.06 -38.93
C ASP A 818 -9.90 14.14 -39.66
N ASP A 819 -9.58 12.84 -39.80
CA ASP A 819 -10.35 11.83 -40.53
C ASP A 819 -11.45 11.12 -39.70
N LYS A 820 -11.63 11.45 -38.42
CA LYS A 820 -12.73 10.95 -37.56
C LYS A 820 -12.85 9.41 -37.51
N LYS A 821 -11.70 8.74 -37.49
CA LYS A 821 -11.60 7.28 -37.42
C LYS A 821 -11.98 6.75 -36.03
N GLU A 822 -12.21 5.44 -35.96
CA GLU A 822 -12.38 4.69 -34.72
C GLU A 822 -11.00 4.38 -34.15
N TYR A 823 -10.82 4.62 -32.85
CA TYR A 823 -9.59 4.36 -32.11
C TYR A 823 -9.85 3.31 -31.04
N TYR A 824 -9.34 2.10 -31.23
CA TYR A 824 -9.43 1.03 -30.23
C TYR A 824 -8.40 1.24 -29.10
N LEU A 825 -8.69 0.61 -27.98
CA LEU A 825 -7.97 0.80 -26.73
C LEU A 825 -6.81 -0.19 -26.56
N CYS A 826 -5.74 0.27 -25.92
CA CYS A 826 -4.74 -0.56 -25.28
C CYS A 826 -4.48 -0.06 -23.86
N VAL A 827 -3.96 -0.94 -23.02
CA VAL A 827 -3.76 -0.71 -21.59
C VAL A 827 -2.41 -1.24 -21.14
N GLY A 828 -1.85 -0.61 -20.10
CA GLY A 828 -0.54 -0.92 -19.56
C GLY A 828 0.57 -0.32 -20.42
N ASP A 829 1.59 0.22 -19.77
CA ASP A 829 2.75 0.78 -20.47
C ASP A 829 4.05 0.19 -19.93
N PRO A 830 4.81 -0.56 -20.74
CA PRO A 830 6.09 -1.09 -20.31
C PRO A 830 7.22 -0.05 -20.40
N MET A 831 6.98 1.09 -21.06
CA MET A 831 7.99 2.12 -21.28
C MET A 831 8.19 3.00 -20.05
N ASN A 832 9.42 3.54 -19.88
CA ASN A 832 9.84 4.48 -18.84
C ASN A 832 8.93 5.72 -18.75
N SER A 833 7.77 5.56 -18.13
CA SER A 833 6.71 6.54 -17.96
C SER A 833 6.67 7.05 -16.53
N LYS A 834 7.80 6.99 -15.81
CA LYS A 834 7.89 7.24 -14.37
C LYS A 834 6.90 6.38 -13.56
N LYS A 835 6.69 5.13 -13.97
CA LYS A 835 5.68 4.20 -13.38
C LYS A 835 4.24 4.71 -13.47
N ALA A 836 3.88 5.50 -14.48
CA ALA A 836 2.52 6.04 -14.65
C ALA A 836 1.62 5.19 -15.55
N GLY A 837 2.00 3.94 -15.80
CA GLY A 837 1.35 2.98 -16.70
C GLY A 837 0.57 1.87 -15.98
N GLY A 838 -0.09 2.18 -14.88
CA GLY A 838 -0.83 1.23 -14.04
C GLY A 838 -2.17 0.77 -14.60
N LEU A 839 -3.00 0.27 -13.70
CA LEU A 839 -4.30 -0.34 -13.98
C LEU A 839 -5.33 0.59 -14.61
N PHE A 840 -5.18 1.92 -14.46
CA PHE A 840 -6.09 2.90 -15.03
C PHE A 840 -5.51 3.59 -16.26
N GLU A 841 -4.28 3.26 -16.65
CA GLU A 841 -3.71 3.74 -17.89
C GLU A 841 -4.51 3.18 -19.07
N MET A 842 -4.86 4.08 -20.00
CA MET A 842 -5.50 3.68 -21.26
C MET A 842 -5.01 4.57 -22.39
N ARG A 843 -4.81 3.97 -23.57
CA ARG A 843 -4.55 4.71 -24.81
C ARG A 843 -5.53 4.31 -25.90
N ALA A 844 -6.11 5.30 -26.56
CA ALA A 844 -6.93 5.14 -27.75
C ALA A 844 -6.08 5.51 -28.98
N ILE A 845 -5.30 4.53 -29.49
CA ILE A 845 -4.29 4.75 -30.53
C ILE A 845 -4.34 3.75 -31.69
N ILE A 846 -5.15 2.70 -31.60
CA ILE A 846 -5.26 1.67 -32.63
C ILE A 846 -6.30 2.14 -33.66
N ASP A 847 -5.87 2.55 -34.85
CA ASP A 847 -6.74 3.15 -35.88
C ASP A 847 -6.92 2.28 -37.13
N SER A 848 -6.34 1.07 -37.14
CA SER A 848 -6.41 0.11 -38.24
C SER A 848 -6.15 -1.32 -37.78
N ASP A 849 -6.66 -2.28 -38.55
CA ASP A 849 -6.47 -3.72 -38.32
C ASP A 849 -4.99 -4.16 -38.41
N ASP A 850 -4.18 -3.43 -39.19
CA ASP A 850 -2.74 -3.69 -39.39
C ASP A 850 -1.86 -3.00 -38.31
N PHE A 851 -2.45 -2.30 -37.34
CA PHE A 851 -1.69 -1.65 -36.27
C PHE A 851 -0.88 -2.68 -35.49
N ALA A 852 0.43 -2.47 -35.42
CA ALA A 852 1.37 -3.26 -34.61
C ALA A 852 2.45 -2.32 -34.05
N ARG A 853 2.91 -2.61 -32.82
CA ARG A 853 4.11 -1.98 -32.23
C ARG A 853 4.92 -3.02 -31.49
N TYR A 854 6.21 -2.74 -31.34
CA TYR A 854 7.18 -3.64 -30.71
C TYR A 854 6.72 -4.25 -29.39
N TYR A 855 6.04 -3.47 -28.55
CA TYR A 855 5.62 -3.87 -27.20
C TYR A 855 4.11 -4.09 -27.09
N CYS A 856 3.37 -4.09 -28.21
CA CYS A 856 1.95 -4.46 -28.22
C CYS A 856 1.81 -5.98 -28.22
N GLY A 857 1.13 -6.49 -27.20
CA GLY A 857 0.71 -7.89 -27.08
C GLY A 857 -0.80 -8.01 -26.92
N GLY A 858 -1.24 -9.18 -26.50
CA GLY A 858 -2.64 -9.48 -26.27
C GLY A 858 -2.80 -10.48 -25.14
N ARG A 859 -3.95 -10.45 -24.48
CA ARG A 859 -4.29 -11.41 -23.42
C ARG A 859 -5.54 -12.19 -23.79
N LEU A 860 -5.56 -13.48 -23.51
CA LEU A 860 -6.71 -14.34 -23.78
C LEU A 860 -7.80 -14.13 -22.72
N MET A 861 -9.07 -14.24 -23.11
CA MET A 861 -10.20 -14.40 -22.20
C MET A 861 -11.20 -15.44 -22.74
N PHE A 862 -12.05 -15.97 -21.86
CA PHE A 862 -13.10 -16.93 -22.20
C PHE A 862 -14.36 -16.63 -21.38
N ARG A 863 -15.54 -16.75 -22.02
CA ARG A 863 -16.87 -16.62 -21.40
C ARG A 863 -17.93 -17.39 -22.16
#